data_AF-A0A015KAJ2-F1
#
_entry.id   AF-A0A015KAJ2-F1
#
_cell.length_a   1.000
_cell.length_b   1.000
_cell.length_c   1.000
_cell.angle_alpha   90.00
_cell.angle_beta   90.00
_cell.angle_gamma   90.00
#
_symmetry.space_group_name_H-M   'P 1'
#
loop_
_entity.id
_entity.type
_entity.pdbx_description
1 polymer ?
#
loop_
_entity_poly.entity_id
_entity_poly.type
_entity_poly.pdbx_seq_one_letter_code
_entity_poly.pdbx_strand_id
1 'polypeptide(L)'
;MNFDGILCGKCNKEIDNQCYYCTACYNKETDLIKKGLMKFESNLEIFKKSDYNLNLEERRAKYMNYDGILCEICYNQISKWNYYCIHCYNKETADAIKKGHMKFGSNFEIFNTFDYNLNLKERRVKYMNYDGILCEKCNNDIYKWDYYCTLCYNKETDVIKKEHMKFGLNFAILDCNLNLKERRAKYMDYDGILCEICYNQISKLNYYCIHCYNKETDAIKKGHMKFGSNFEIFNTFDYNLNLKERMRKYMNYDCILCEKCSNEIDKQYYNCNNCYNNQMIINKCKVCFIGNNDNCCSFYEFKQYLENFSKWINENNVFKTSKVGISDYDLDEDDRRVKYKNFDYILCKKCDRKYHYNYCYECFDEKIREFSPKLQDYENFYFKVYKKETNELRELKELQSILIDYKNIYFKLNSNLGIFKQIIQKFENTKYYVLDKKILIDNIRYNGVHNCWRKLRSYCCNCYDREIDIIEKKRMEFGKCKECLKIHEDLDGCLSCNPKHFQRDFDKWTSRNEVIDKLIQDNQLSVRRYGLLEWIPYDKFININYIAEGGFAKVYSALWIDGQIRKWSQLSNSWRRNGSTTIALKVLNNSENISEDYLNEIRFLNEVSGYMCIIKCFGISQDPISNNYALVLQYMENGDLRKYLERTANIIKWDQRLNKIYDICLALNNIHVHKLIHKDLHPGNIFIDPTFAYIGDFGLCMPANEILSNFIKKNIYGVIPYMAPEILRGKPHTLASDVYSLGVIINEIITVIPPFNNQPHDHFLALDICRGLRPNIREETPTSLKELIKKCWDANPENRPASKEMLYVLSNKLSEYKNMPLKLSYNLNESNELQSHPLATYMSRPLNFQNLPEPINCTDQQEFISSRYTKRIRTGQVNTIYSDECLDCIIMDKD
;
A
#
# COMPACT_ATOMS: atom_id res chain seq x y z
N MET A 1 36.43 -1.62 -15.75
CA MET A 1 37.50 -1.45 -16.74
C MET A 1 36.90 -0.68 -17.92
N ASN A 2 37.49 0.45 -18.34
CA ASN A 2 37.11 1.11 -19.59
C ASN A 2 37.71 0.31 -20.75
N PHE A 3 36.87 -0.19 -21.67
CA PHE A 3 37.33 -0.95 -22.86
C PHE A 3 37.38 -0.08 -24.13
N ASP A 4 37.53 1.25 -23.98
CA ASP A 4 37.71 2.15 -25.12
C ASP A 4 38.93 1.75 -25.95
N GLY A 5 38.73 1.49 -27.25
CA GLY A 5 39.78 1.10 -28.20
C GLY A 5 40.10 -0.39 -28.29
N ILE A 6 39.34 -1.30 -27.64
CA ILE A 6 39.58 -2.74 -27.76
C ILE A 6 38.86 -3.33 -28.99
N LEU A 7 39.66 -3.85 -29.92
CA LEU A 7 39.19 -4.48 -31.16
C LEU A 7 38.99 -6.00 -30.96
N CYS A 8 37.89 -6.52 -31.50
CA CYS A 8 37.62 -7.96 -31.53
C CYS A 8 38.64 -8.69 -32.42
N GLY A 9 39.43 -9.60 -31.85
CA GLY A 9 40.44 -10.38 -32.58
C GLY A 9 39.90 -11.27 -33.73
N LYS A 10 38.58 -11.49 -33.83
CA LYS A 10 37.96 -12.23 -34.95
C LYS A 10 37.54 -11.37 -36.12
N CYS A 11 37.12 -10.12 -35.89
CA CYS A 11 36.55 -9.29 -36.97
C CYS A 11 37.10 -7.86 -37.04
N ASN A 12 38.07 -7.53 -36.18
CA ASN A 12 38.73 -6.23 -36.11
C ASN A 12 37.78 -5.02 -35.96
N LYS A 13 36.61 -5.24 -35.34
CA LYS A 13 35.66 -4.18 -34.99
C LYS A 13 35.70 -3.93 -33.49
N GLU A 14 35.43 -2.69 -33.10
CA GLU A 14 35.39 -2.26 -31.70
C GLU A 14 34.36 -3.05 -30.89
N ILE A 15 34.72 -3.43 -29.67
CA ILE A 15 33.82 -4.10 -28.73
C ILE A 15 32.98 -3.03 -28.04
N ASP A 16 31.66 -3.24 -28.00
CA ASP A 16 30.74 -2.32 -27.33
C ASP A 16 30.94 -2.39 -25.80
N ASN A 17 31.28 -1.24 -25.19
CA ASN A 17 31.50 -1.08 -23.75
C ASN A 17 30.29 -1.48 -22.89
N GLN A 18 29.08 -1.50 -23.44
CA GLN A 18 27.88 -1.91 -22.71
C GLN A 18 27.63 -3.42 -22.75
N CYS A 19 28.11 -4.10 -23.79
CA CYS A 19 27.77 -5.50 -24.04
C CYS A 19 28.87 -6.48 -23.61
N TYR A 20 30.10 -6.04 -23.39
CA TYR A 20 31.27 -6.89 -23.06
C TYR A 20 31.61 -7.99 -24.10
N TYR A 21 30.89 -8.08 -25.22
CA TYR A 21 31.14 -8.97 -26.37
C TYR A 21 31.03 -8.22 -27.70
N CYS A 22 31.62 -8.78 -28.77
CA CYS A 22 31.56 -8.17 -30.10
C CYS A 22 30.17 -8.37 -30.74
N THR A 23 29.38 -7.30 -30.81
CA THR A 23 28.03 -7.27 -31.42
C THR A 23 28.05 -7.66 -32.90
N ALA A 24 29.11 -7.31 -33.64
CA ALA A 24 29.23 -7.68 -35.05
C ALA A 24 29.43 -9.19 -35.26
N CYS A 25 30.23 -9.85 -34.42
CA CYS A 25 30.37 -11.31 -34.41
C CYS A 25 29.10 -11.98 -33.91
N TYR A 26 28.50 -11.47 -32.83
CA TYR A 26 27.24 -11.97 -32.27
C TYR A 26 26.11 -11.99 -33.29
N ASN A 27 25.97 -10.92 -34.08
CA ASN A 27 24.92 -10.83 -35.09
C ASN A 27 25.15 -11.78 -36.28
N LYS A 28 26.41 -12.09 -36.61
CA LYS A 28 26.77 -13.05 -37.66
C LYS A 28 26.75 -14.51 -37.21
N GLU A 29 26.83 -14.78 -35.90
CA GLU A 29 26.76 -16.13 -35.36
C GLU A 29 25.34 -16.70 -35.54
N THR A 30 25.25 -17.82 -36.25
CA THR A 30 24.02 -18.55 -36.57
C THR A 30 23.80 -19.73 -35.63
N ASP A 31 24.87 -20.22 -35.00
CA ASP A 31 24.81 -21.24 -33.97
C ASP A 31 24.33 -20.62 -32.65
N LEU A 32 23.08 -20.92 -32.27
CA LEU A 32 22.41 -20.33 -31.11
C LEU A 32 23.09 -20.66 -29.78
N ILE A 33 23.79 -21.79 -29.69
CA ILE A 33 24.58 -22.15 -28.50
C ILE A 33 25.81 -21.26 -28.42
N LYS A 34 26.55 -21.11 -29.53
CA LYS A 34 27.70 -20.19 -29.58
C LYS A 34 27.28 -18.74 -29.36
N LYS A 35 26.13 -18.35 -29.89
CA LYS A 35 25.54 -17.01 -29.70
C LYS A 35 25.14 -16.78 -28.24
N GLY A 36 24.59 -17.79 -27.57
CA GLY A 36 24.34 -17.77 -26.13
C GLY A 36 25.62 -17.65 -25.31
N LEU A 37 26.63 -18.47 -25.60
CA LEU A 37 27.94 -18.43 -24.95
C LEU A 37 28.67 -17.08 -25.16
N MET A 38 28.47 -16.42 -26.31
CA MET A 38 28.99 -15.07 -26.53
C MET A 38 28.39 -14.02 -25.59
N LYS A 39 27.14 -14.21 -25.11
CA LYS A 39 26.42 -13.25 -24.27
C LYS A 39 26.51 -13.58 -22.77
N PHE A 40 26.59 -14.86 -22.43
CA PHE A 40 26.55 -15.35 -21.04
C PHE A 40 27.84 -16.07 -20.62
N GLU A 41 28.89 -15.96 -21.44
CA GLU A 41 30.21 -16.58 -21.28
C GLU A 41 30.13 -18.11 -21.08
N SER A 42 29.97 -18.56 -19.84
CA SER A 42 30.00 -19.97 -19.41
C SER A 42 28.81 -20.40 -18.55
N ASN A 43 27.93 -19.48 -18.11
CA ASN A 43 26.81 -19.77 -17.20
C ASN A 43 25.45 -19.86 -17.94
N LEU A 44 25.43 -20.70 -18.98
CA LEU A 44 24.29 -20.95 -19.85
C LEU A 44 23.74 -22.36 -19.59
N GLU A 45 22.41 -22.51 -19.48
CA GLU A 45 21.78 -23.82 -19.33
C GLU A 45 20.63 -24.04 -20.31
N ILE A 46 20.35 -25.31 -20.61
CA ILE A 46 19.26 -25.72 -21.49
C ILE A 46 18.04 -26.13 -20.66
N PHE A 47 16.92 -25.47 -20.93
CA PHE A 47 15.60 -25.89 -20.49
C PHE A 47 15.13 -27.06 -21.34
N LYS A 48 15.09 -28.25 -20.73
CA LYS A 48 14.77 -29.49 -21.42
C LYS A 48 13.26 -29.69 -21.53
N LYS A 49 12.80 -30.48 -22.49
CA LYS A 49 11.37 -30.82 -22.63
C LYS A 49 10.84 -31.56 -21.39
N SER A 50 11.68 -32.37 -20.72
CA SER A 50 11.32 -33.03 -19.46
C SER A 50 11.04 -32.06 -18.32
N ASP A 51 11.54 -30.82 -18.39
CA ASP A 51 11.40 -29.84 -17.30
C ASP A 51 10.00 -29.24 -17.23
N TYR A 52 9.16 -29.47 -18.24
CA TYR A 52 7.73 -29.20 -18.15
C TYR A 52 7.00 -30.09 -17.13
N ASN A 53 7.60 -31.20 -16.68
CA ASN A 53 7.04 -32.03 -15.61
C ASN A 53 7.29 -31.44 -14.22
N LEU A 54 8.23 -30.51 -14.09
CA LEU A 54 8.49 -29.79 -12.85
C LEU A 54 7.44 -28.69 -12.64
N ASN A 55 7.07 -28.42 -11.39
CA ASN A 55 6.27 -27.25 -11.03
C ASN A 55 7.11 -25.95 -11.12
N LEU A 56 6.46 -24.79 -10.98
CA LEU A 56 7.12 -23.50 -11.19
C LEU A 56 8.26 -23.25 -10.18
N GLU A 57 8.08 -23.63 -8.91
CA GLU A 57 9.10 -23.46 -7.86
C GLU A 57 10.30 -24.38 -8.10
N GLU A 58 10.08 -25.62 -8.55
CA GLU A 58 11.13 -26.55 -8.95
C GLU A 58 11.93 -26.03 -10.16
N ARG A 59 11.26 -25.48 -11.17
CA ARG A 59 11.95 -24.87 -12.32
C ARG A 59 12.73 -23.63 -11.91
N ARG A 60 12.17 -22.81 -11.01
CA ARG A 60 12.85 -21.65 -10.46
C ARG A 60 14.12 -22.10 -9.73
N ALA A 61 14.02 -23.03 -8.80
CA ALA A 61 15.16 -23.57 -8.06
C ALA A 61 16.23 -24.14 -9.01
N LYS A 62 15.81 -24.89 -10.04
CA LYS A 62 16.70 -25.48 -11.03
C LYS A 62 17.46 -24.44 -11.85
N TYR A 63 16.82 -23.34 -12.25
CA TYR A 63 17.38 -22.41 -13.24
C TYR A 63 17.81 -21.04 -12.71
N MET A 64 17.54 -20.73 -11.44
CA MET A 64 17.75 -19.39 -10.86
C MET A 64 19.20 -18.89 -10.94
N ASN A 65 20.17 -19.80 -10.86
CA ASN A 65 21.60 -19.46 -10.81
C ASN A 65 22.26 -19.32 -12.19
N TYR A 66 21.54 -19.60 -13.28
CA TYR A 66 22.07 -19.48 -14.63
C TYR A 66 21.80 -18.10 -15.21
N ASP A 67 22.77 -17.52 -15.92
CA ASP A 67 22.67 -16.19 -16.50
C ASP A 67 21.82 -16.17 -17.78
N GLY A 68 21.86 -17.26 -18.54
CA GLY A 68 21.01 -17.51 -19.69
C GLY A 68 20.38 -18.90 -19.64
N ILE A 69 19.09 -18.99 -19.99
CA ILE A 69 18.37 -20.27 -20.12
C ILE A 69 17.82 -20.33 -21.55
N LEU A 70 18.18 -21.36 -22.31
CA LEU A 70 17.67 -21.56 -23.68
C LEU A 70 16.71 -22.73 -23.74
N CYS A 71 15.60 -22.57 -24.44
CA CYS A 71 14.66 -23.66 -24.67
C CYS A 71 15.25 -24.70 -25.63
N GLU A 72 15.28 -25.98 -25.24
CA GLU A 72 15.66 -27.12 -26.10
C GLU A 72 14.92 -27.14 -27.44
N ILE A 73 13.64 -26.74 -27.44
CA ILE A 73 12.74 -26.96 -28.59
C ILE A 73 12.90 -25.86 -29.64
N CYS A 74 13.00 -24.60 -29.21
CA CYS A 74 12.99 -23.46 -30.12
C CYS A 74 14.20 -22.53 -29.96
N TYR A 75 15.11 -22.85 -29.04
CA TYR A 75 16.34 -22.11 -28.78
C TYR A 75 16.14 -20.64 -28.39
N ASN A 76 14.91 -20.22 -28.09
CA ASN A 76 14.62 -18.91 -27.54
C ASN A 76 15.00 -18.85 -26.06
N GLN A 77 15.44 -17.67 -25.63
CA GLN A 77 15.73 -17.40 -24.24
C GLN A 77 14.45 -17.48 -23.39
N ILE A 78 14.53 -18.23 -22.29
CA ILE A 78 13.47 -18.31 -21.29
C ILE A 78 13.58 -17.11 -20.35
N SER A 79 12.45 -16.46 -20.11
CA SER A 79 12.37 -15.35 -19.17
C SER A 79 12.60 -15.85 -17.74
N LYS A 80 13.50 -15.19 -17.01
CA LYS A 80 13.74 -15.40 -15.57
C LYS A 80 12.52 -15.05 -14.69
N TRP A 81 11.48 -14.43 -15.26
CA TRP A 81 10.23 -14.18 -14.55
C TRP A 81 9.25 -15.37 -14.65
N ASN A 82 9.30 -16.09 -15.76
CA ASN A 82 8.28 -17.06 -16.12
C ASN A 82 8.75 -18.52 -15.97
N TYR A 83 10.04 -18.82 -16.15
CA TYR A 83 10.60 -20.18 -16.07
C TYR A 83 9.89 -21.22 -16.96
N TYR A 84 9.32 -20.79 -18.08
CA TYR A 84 8.85 -21.63 -19.18
C TYR A 84 9.04 -20.89 -20.51
N CYS A 85 9.05 -21.62 -21.63
CA CYS A 85 9.20 -20.99 -22.94
C CYS A 85 7.88 -20.38 -23.44
N ILE A 86 7.76 -19.05 -23.36
CA ILE A 86 6.59 -18.28 -23.85
C ILE A 86 6.31 -18.56 -25.33
N HIS A 87 7.36 -18.67 -26.14
CA HIS A 87 7.21 -18.91 -27.56
C HIS A 87 6.61 -20.30 -27.86
N CYS A 88 7.09 -21.35 -27.20
CA CYS A 88 6.49 -22.68 -27.31
C CYS A 88 5.05 -22.68 -26.74
N TYR A 89 4.82 -22.01 -25.61
CA TYR A 89 3.50 -21.88 -24.98
C TYR A 89 2.46 -21.24 -25.90
N ASN A 90 2.83 -20.16 -26.59
CA ASN A 90 1.95 -19.45 -27.51
C ASN A 90 1.69 -20.23 -28.81
N LYS A 91 2.62 -21.10 -29.22
CA LYS A 91 2.43 -22.00 -30.37
C LYS A 91 1.51 -23.17 -30.06
N GLU A 92 1.50 -23.64 -28.82
CA GLU A 92 0.59 -24.70 -28.38
C GLU A 92 -0.83 -24.14 -28.19
N THR A 93 -1.68 -24.37 -29.18
CA THR A 93 -3.06 -23.84 -29.21
C THR A 93 -4.11 -24.95 -29.22
N ALA A 94 -3.72 -26.20 -29.50
CA ALA A 94 -4.64 -27.30 -29.71
C ALA A 94 -4.95 -28.09 -28.43
N ASP A 95 -4.01 -28.16 -27.48
CA ASP A 95 -4.12 -29.02 -26.30
C ASP A 95 -4.01 -28.23 -24.99
N ALA A 96 -5.15 -28.11 -24.28
CA ALA A 96 -5.23 -27.42 -22.98
C ALA A 96 -4.36 -28.08 -21.90
N ILE A 97 -4.32 -29.42 -21.88
CA ILE A 97 -3.59 -30.19 -20.88
C ILE A 97 -2.09 -29.95 -21.07
N LYS A 98 -1.62 -30.08 -22.31
CA LYS A 98 -0.23 -29.82 -22.66
C LYS A 98 0.17 -28.37 -22.38
N LYS A 99 -0.69 -27.41 -22.71
CA LYS A 99 -0.45 -25.98 -22.44
C LYS A 99 -0.42 -25.68 -20.93
N GLY A 100 -1.28 -26.32 -20.14
CA GLY A 100 -1.29 -26.26 -18.69
C GLY A 100 0.00 -26.79 -18.08
N HIS A 101 0.42 -27.98 -18.50
CA HIS A 101 1.71 -28.54 -18.10
C HIS A 101 2.88 -27.62 -18.44
N MET A 102 2.84 -26.97 -19.61
CA MET A 102 3.90 -26.06 -20.01
C MET A 102 4.06 -24.86 -19.06
N LYS A 103 2.98 -24.34 -18.48
CA LYS A 103 3.02 -23.15 -17.63
C LYS A 103 3.02 -23.45 -16.13
N PHE A 104 2.22 -24.42 -15.69
CA PHE A 104 1.93 -24.68 -14.28
C PHE A 104 2.51 -26.01 -13.77
N GLY A 105 3.10 -26.84 -14.64
CA GLY A 105 3.56 -28.18 -14.25
C GLY A 105 2.37 -29.12 -14.05
N SER A 106 2.39 -29.97 -13.02
CA SER A 106 1.29 -30.92 -12.73
C SER A 106 0.14 -30.31 -11.92
N ASN A 107 0.31 -29.13 -11.31
CA ASN A 107 -0.66 -28.54 -10.39
C ASN A 107 -1.56 -27.48 -11.06
N PHE A 108 -2.38 -27.90 -12.02
CA PHE A 108 -3.41 -27.05 -12.64
C PHE A 108 -4.69 -27.84 -12.84
N GLU A 109 -5.79 -27.14 -13.07
CA GLU A 109 -7.08 -27.76 -13.37
C GLU A 109 -7.74 -27.18 -14.62
N ILE A 110 -8.59 -27.98 -15.25
CA ILE A 110 -9.41 -27.53 -16.37
C ILE A 110 -10.75 -26.98 -15.84
N PHE A 111 -11.05 -25.75 -16.22
CA PHE A 111 -12.37 -25.16 -16.04
C PHE A 111 -13.28 -25.65 -17.16
N ASN A 112 -14.25 -26.47 -16.77
CA ASN A 112 -15.23 -27.05 -17.66
C ASN A 112 -16.45 -26.13 -17.81
N THR A 113 -17.24 -26.37 -18.85
CA THR A 113 -18.45 -25.60 -19.12
C THR A 113 -19.54 -25.74 -18.07
N PHE A 114 -19.60 -26.87 -17.37
CA PHE A 114 -20.54 -27.09 -16.27
C PHE A 114 -20.18 -26.27 -15.02
N ASP A 115 -18.93 -25.81 -14.89
CA ASP A 115 -18.51 -24.94 -13.79
C ASP A 115 -19.15 -23.56 -13.86
N TYR A 116 -19.72 -23.19 -15.00
CA TYR A 116 -20.59 -22.02 -15.08
C TYR A 116 -21.91 -22.18 -14.32
N ASN A 117 -22.34 -23.40 -13.98
CA ASN A 117 -23.52 -23.60 -13.12
C ASN A 117 -23.22 -23.27 -11.65
N LEU A 118 -21.94 -23.31 -11.24
CA LEU A 118 -21.50 -22.94 -9.90
C LEU A 118 -21.53 -21.42 -9.74
N ASN A 119 -21.93 -20.93 -8.58
CA ASN A 119 -21.79 -19.52 -8.24
C ASN A 119 -20.30 -19.16 -7.99
N LEU A 120 -20.00 -17.86 -7.90
CA LEU A 120 -18.62 -17.40 -7.76
C LEU A 120 -17.92 -17.94 -6.50
N LYS A 121 -18.66 -18.12 -5.41
CA LYS A 121 -18.13 -18.63 -4.14
C LYS A 121 -17.77 -20.11 -4.25
N GLU A 122 -18.61 -20.91 -4.90
CA GLU A 122 -18.35 -22.33 -5.16
C GLU A 122 -17.14 -22.52 -6.08
N ARG A 123 -17.02 -21.72 -7.14
CA ARG A 123 -15.86 -21.77 -8.04
C ARG A 123 -14.56 -21.39 -7.33
N ARG A 124 -14.61 -20.39 -6.44
CA ARG A 124 -13.47 -20.03 -5.58
C ARG A 124 -12.99 -21.22 -4.78
N VAL A 125 -13.90 -21.88 -4.05
CA VAL A 125 -13.58 -23.06 -3.24
C VAL A 125 -13.02 -24.18 -4.11
N LYS A 126 -13.62 -24.44 -5.27
CA LYS A 126 -13.20 -25.51 -6.19
C LYS A 126 -11.77 -25.32 -6.69
N TYR A 127 -11.37 -24.10 -7.04
CA TYR A 127 -10.10 -23.84 -7.73
C TYR A 127 -8.99 -23.20 -6.89
N MET A 128 -9.24 -22.90 -5.61
CA MET A 128 -8.32 -22.12 -4.76
C MET A 128 -6.90 -22.74 -4.70
N ASN A 129 -6.81 -24.06 -4.63
CA ASN A 129 -5.57 -24.80 -4.36
C ASN A 129 -4.72 -25.14 -5.62
N TYR A 130 -5.20 -24.87 -6.83
CA TYR A 130 -4.46 -25.14 -8.07
C TYR A 130 -3.64 -23.94 -8.50
N ASP A 131 -2.42 -24.11 -9.02
CA ASP A 131 -1.56 -22.97 -9.43
C ASP A 131 -2.09 -22.26 -10.67
N GLY A 132 -2.83 -22.98 -11.52
CA GLY A 132 -3.44 -22.44 -12.74
C GLY A 132 -4.79 -23.07 -13.04
N ILE A 133 -5.61 -22.33 -13.78
CA ILE A 133 -6.91 -22.78 -14.28
C ILE A 133 -6.94 -22.50 -15.78
N LEU A 134 -7.20 -23.51 -16.60
CA LEU A 134 -7.34 -23.34 -18.05
C LEU A 134 -8.77 -23.59 -18.50
N CYS A 135 -9.27 -22.68 -19.34
CA CYS A 135 -10.59 -22.86 -19.94
C CYS A 135 -10.56 -23.96 -21.00
N GLU A 136 -11.40 -24.99 -20.85
CA GLU A 136 -11.51 -26.09 -21.82
C GLU A 136 -11.86 -25.63 -23.24
N LYS A 137 -12.59 -24.50 -23.36
CA LYS A 137 -13.12 -24.01 -24.64
C LYS A 137 -12.12 -23.24 -25.47
N CYS A 138 -11.21 -22.51 -24.83
CA CYS A 138 -10.31 -21.61 -25.54
C CYS A 138 -8.84 -21.81 -25.19
N ASN A 139 -8.51 -22.76 -24.32
CA ASN A 139 -7.15 -23.09 -23.90
C ASN A 139 -6.40 -21.86 -23.37
N ASN A 140 -7.11 -20.93 -22.73
CA ASN A 140 -6.52 -19.75 -22.10
C ASN A 140 -6.76 -19.76 -20.60
N ASP A 141 -5.84 -19.09 -19.91
CA ASP A 141 -5.81 -18.93 -18.48
C ASP A 141 -7.06 -18.20 -17.99
N ILE A 142 -7.66 -18.74 -16.92
CA ILE A 142 -8.66 -18.05 -16.15
C ILE A 142 -7.96 -17.38 -14.97
N TYR A 143 -8.09 -16.06 -14.90
CA TYR A 143 -7.56 -15.31 -13.78
C TYR A 143 -8.32 -15.67 -12.49
N LYS A 144 -7.58 -15.95 -11.41
CA LYS A 144 -8.12 -16.23 -10.07
C LYS A 144 -8.86 -15.04 -9.43
N TRP A 145 -8.95 -13.90 -10.10
CA TRP A 145 -9.82 -12.79 -9.67
C TRP A 145 -11.25 -12.96 -10.19
N ASP A 146 -11.38 -13.51 -11.40
CA ASP A 146 -12.63 -13.61 -12.12
C ASP A 146 -13.32 -14.96 -11.91
N TYR A 147 -12.58 -16.07 -11.85
CA TYR A 147 -13.14 -17.44 -11.82
C TYR A 147 -14.17 -17.73 -12.94
N TYR A 148 -14.04 -17.05 -14.07
CA TYR A 148 -14.70 -17.37 -15.34
C TYR A 148 -13.76 -17.00 -16.50
N CYS A 149 -13.93 -17.64 -17.65
CA CYS A 149 -13.10 -17.31 -18.80
C CYS A 149 -13.54 -15.99 -19.43
N THR A 150 -12.74 -14.92 -19.25
CA THR A 150 -13.00 -13.59 -19.81
C THR A 150 -13.04 -13.58 -21.34
N LEU A 151 -12.23 -14.41 -22.00
CA LEU A 151 -12.25 -14.53 -23.46
C LEU A 151 -13.53 -15.18 -23.97
N CYS A 152 -13.98 -16.29 -23.36
CA CYS A 152 -15.27 -16.90 -23.70
C CYS A 152 -16.43 -15.95 -23.37
N TYR A 153 -16.36 -15.26 -22.23
CA TYR A 153 -17.34 -14.27 -21.83
C TYR A 153 -17.42 -13.13 -22.85
N ASN A 154 -16.29 -12.58 -23.30
CA ASN A 154 -16.28 -11.49 -24.29
C ASN A 154 -16.82 -11.93 -25.67
N LYS A 155 -16.65 -13.21 -26.02
CA LYS A 155 -17.18 -13.79 -27.27
C LYS A 155 -18.67 -14.16 -27.19
N GLU A 156 -19.21 -14.41 -26.00
CA GLU A 156 -20.62 -14.75 -25.83
C GLU A 156 -21.51 -13.54 -26.17
N THR A 157 -22.54 -13.75 -26.98
CA THR A 157 -23.46 -12.70 -27.42
C THR A 157 -24.79 -12.77 -26.69
N ASP A 158 -25.14 -13.93 -26.15
CA ASP A 158 -26.33 -14.13 -25.33
C ASP A 158 -26.11 -13.55 -23.93
N VAL A 159 -26.93 -12.55 -23.59
CA VAL A 159 -26.80 -11.80 -22.33
C VAL A 159 -27.11 -12.69 -21.12
N ILE A 160 -28.08 -13.60 -21.24
CA ILE A 160 -28.43 -14.53 -20.15
C ILE A 160 -27.27 -15.50 -19.92
N LYS A 161 -26.66 -16.01 -21.00
CA LYS A 161 -25.47 -16.87 -20.87
C LYS A 161 -24.27 -16.13 -20.29
N LYS A 162 -24.03 -14.87 -20.69
CA LYS A 162 -22.98 -14.03 -20.10
C LYS A 162 -23.13 -13.89 -18.59
N GLU A 163 -24.35 -13.62 -18.13
CA GLU A 163 -24.62 -13.39 -16.72
C GLU A 163 -24.57 -14.70 -15.94
N HIS A 164 -25.04 -15.80 -16.52
CA HIS A 164 -24.82 -17.14 -16.00
C HIS A 164 -23.32 -17.47 -15.86
N MET A 165 -22.49 -17.12 -16.86
CA MET A 165 -21.04 -17.31 -16.77
C MET A 165 -20.41 -16.53 -15.61
N LYS A 166 -20.96 -15.36 -15.28
CA LYS A 166 -20.44 -14.47 -14.23
C LYS A 166 -20.95 -14.81 -12.83
N PHE A 167 -22.24 -15.14 -12.71
CA PHE A 167 -22.94 -15.27 -11.42
C PHE A 167 -23.40 -16.71 -11.11
N GLY A 168 -23.28 -17.64 -12.05
CA GLY A 168 -23.86 -18.98 -11.92
C GLY A 168 -25.37 -18.94 -12.07
N LEU A 169 -26.07 -19.87 -11.41
CA LEU A 169 -27.54 -19.89 -11.39
C LEU A 169 -28.16 -18.82 -10.46
N ASN A 170 -27.35 -18.13 -9.64
CA ASN A 170 -27.82 -17.19 -8.63
C ASN A 170 -27.96 -15.74 -9.15
N PHE A 171 -28.61 -15.56 -10.30
CA PHE A 171 -29.03 -14.24 -10.79
C PHE A 171 -30.53 -14.21 -11.05
N ALA A 172 -31.13 -13.02 -10.96
CA ALA A 172 -32.56 -12.83 -11.15
C ALA A 172 -32.86 -11.81 -12.26
N ILE A 173 -34.04 -11.94 -12.85
CA ILE A 173 -34.63 -10.91 -13.71
C ILE A 173 -35.56 -10.05 -12.84
N LEU A 174 -35.35 -8.74 -12.88
CA LEU A 174 -36.10 -7.77 -12.10
C LEU A 174 -37.53 -7.63 -12.63
N ASP A 175 -38.51 -7.84 -11.75
CA ASP A 175 -39.91 -7.54 -11.95
C ASP A 175 -40.17 -6.04 -11.78
N CYS A 176 -40.55 -5.36 -12.86
CA CYS A 176 -40.76 -3.91 -12.83
C CYS A 176 -42.06 -3.49 -12.11
N ASN A 177 -42.96 -4.41 -11.79
CA ASN A 177 -44.24 -4.09 -11.16
C ASN A 177 -44.12 -3.90 -9.64
N LEU A 178 -43.03 -4.38 -9.03
CA LEU A 178 -42.76 -4.23 -7.61
C LEU A 178 -42.25 -2.81 -7.29
N ASN A 179 -42.65 -2.27 -6.13
CA ASN A 179 -42.09 -1.02 -5.63
C ASN A 179 -40.65 -1.21 -5.11
N LEU A 180 -39.94 -0.11 -4.84
CA LEU A 180 -38.53 -0.15 -4.45
C LEU A 180 -38.27 -0.97 -3.18
N LYS A 181 -39.19 -0.94 -2.21
CA LYS A 181 -39.07 -1.69 -0.95
C LYS A 181 -39.23 -3.19 -1.19
N GLU A 182 -40.19 -3.57 -2.02
CA GLU A 182 -40.42 -4.97 -2.42
C GLU A 182 -39.26 -5.54 -3.24
N ARG A 183 -38.70 -4.77 -4.18
CA ARG A 183 -37.53 -5.20 -4.97
C ARG A 183 -36.30 -5.42 -4.11
N ARG A 184 -36.07 -4.53 -3.13
CA ARG A 184 -34.98 -4.70 -2.15
C ARG A 184 -35.13 -5.99 -1.38
N ALA A 185 -36.32 -6.27 -0.85
CA ALA A 185 -36.57 -7.50 -0.11
C ALA A 185 -36.45 -8.76 -0.98
N LYS A 186 -36.96 -8.74 -2.21
CA LYS A 186 -36.99 -9.91 -3.10
C LYS A 186 -35.64 -10.25 -3.72
N TYR A 187 -34.82 -9.25 -4.04
CA TYR A 187 -33.60 -9.45 -4.84
C TYR A 187 -32.28 -9.26 -4.07
N MET A 188 -32.32 -9.09 -2.73
CA MET A 188 -31.12 -8.82 -1.93
C MET A 188 -30.07 -9.94 -2.03
N ASP A 189 -30.53 -11.19 -2.05
CA ASP A 189 -29.67 -12.39 -1.94
C ASP A 189 -29.17 -12.94 -3.28
N TYR A 190 -29.60 -12.34 -4.41
CA TYR A 190 -29.11 -12.72 -5.75
C TYR A 190 -27.78 -12.03 -6.05
N ASP A 191 -26.83 -12.73 -6.67
CA ASP A 191 -25.50 -12.19 -7.00
C ASP A 191 -25.53 -11.19 -8.16
N GLY A 192 -26.48 -11.35 -9.09
CA GLY A 192 -26.75 -10.44 -10.21
C GLY A 192 -28.24 -10.21 -10.42
N ILE A 193 -28.60 -9.02 -10.91
CA ILE A 193 -29.99 -8.68 -11.26
C ILE A 193 -29.98 -8.08 -12.67
N LEU A 194 -30.80 -8.62 -13.58
CA LEU A 194 -30.97 -8.11 -14.94
C LEU A 194 -32.28 -7.36 -15.09
N CYS A 195 -32.26 -6.33 -15.92
CA CYS A 195 -33.50 -5.68 -16.35
C CYS A 195 -34.26 -6.58 -17.33
N GLU A 196 -35.54 -6.86 -17.09
CA GLU A 196 -36.37 -7.64 -18.01
C GLU A 196 -36.52 -6.99 -19.40
N ILE A 197 -36.37 -5.66 -19.49
CA ILE A 197 -36.62 -4.89 -20.73
C ILE A 197 -35.37 -4.83 -21.62
N CYS A 198 -34.21 -4.47 -21.04
CA CYS A 198 -32.99 -4.28 -21.81
C CYS A 198 -31.88 -5.30 -21.52
N TYR A 199 -32.11 -6.22 -20.59
CA TYR A 199 -31.13 -7.21 -20.13
C TYR A 199 -29.83 -6.61 -19.61
N ASN A 200 -29.77 -5.30 -19.34
CA ASN A 200 -28.61 -4.69 -18.67
C ASN A 200 -28.60 -5.06 -17.19
N GLN A 201 -27.40 -5.27 -16.65
CA GLN A 201 -27.19 -5.50 -15.23
C GLN A 201 -27.61 -4.27 -14.41
N ILE A 202 -28.43 -4.50 -13.38
CA ILE A 202 -28.94 -3.48 -12.48
C ILE A 202 -28.01 -3.35 -11.27
N SER A 203 -27.68 -2.12 -10.91
CA SER A 203 -26.95 -1.86 -9.67
C SER A 203 -27.80 -2.20 -8.44
N LYS A 204 -27.22 -2.97 -7.51
CA LYS A 204 -27.79 -3.26 -6.19
C LYS A 204 -28.00 -2.02 -5.31
N LEU A 205 -27.51 -0.84 -5.70
CA LEU A 205 -27.84 0.42 -5.01
C LEU A 205 -29.23 0.95 -5.41
N ASN A 206 -29.62 0.72 -6.66
CA ASN A 206 -30.77 1.39 -7.26
C ASN A 206 -31.99 0.49 -7.36
N TYR A 207 -31.85 -0.83 -7.56
CA TYR A 207 -32.97 -1.77 -7.76
C TYR A 207 -33.97 -1.35 -8.87
N TYR A 208 -33.52 -0.55 -9.85
CA TYR A 208 -34.22 -0.27 -11.10
C TYR A 208 -33.21 -0.02 -12.22
N CYS A 209 -33.61 -0.22 -13.47
CA CYS A 209 -32.74 -0.01 -14.62
C CYS A 209 -32.67 1.48 -15.01
N ILE A 210 -31.55 2.13 -14.72
CA ILE A 210 -31.30 3.54 -15.11
C ILE A 210 -31.40 3.73 -16.63
N HIS A 211 -30.88 2.78 -17.40
CA HIS A 211 -30.88 2.89 -18.87
C HIS A 211 -32.30 2.89 -19.44
N CYS A 212 -33.17 1.96 -19.03
CA CYS A 212 -34.56 1.98 -19.45
C CYS A 212 -35.30 3.19 -18.89
N TYR A 213 -35.05 3.56 -17.63
CA TYR A 213 -35.67 4.74 -17.01
C TYR A 213 -35.37 6.03 -17.79
N ASN A 214 -34.14 6.20 -18.28
CA ASN A 214 -33.76 7.37 -19.07
C ASN A 214 -34.35 7.37 -20.48
N LYS A 215 -34.65 6.19 -21.05
CA LYS A 215 -35.26 6.05 -22.39
C LYS A 215 -36.78 6.12 -22.37
N GLU A 216 -37.41 5.86 -21.24
CA GLU A 216 -38.86 5.91 -21.10
C GLU A 216 -39.34 7.37 -21.17
N THR A 217 -40.31 7.61 -22.06
CA THR A 217 -40.91 8.92 -22.32
C THR A 217 -42.32 9.01 -21.77
N ASP A 218 -42.97 7.89 -21.47
CA ASP A 218 -44.25 7.84 -20.77
C ASP A 218 -44.04 8.09 -19.27
N ALA A 219 -44.62 9.17 -18.75
CA ALA A 219 -44.45 9.57 -17.35
C ALA A 219 -45.01 8.52 -16.37
N ILE A 220 -46.07 7.81 -16.74
CA ILE A 220 -46.70 6.78 -15.90
C ILE A 220 -45.78 5.57 -15.82
N LYS A 221 -45.32 5.06 -16.97
CA LYS A 221 -44.36 3.93 -17.00
C LYS A 221 -43.07 4.28 -16.27
N LYS A 222 -42.54 5.48 -16.49
CA LYS A 222 -41.31 5.95 -15.85
C LYS A 222 -41.43 6.09 -14.33
N GLY A 223 -42.59 6.55 -13.85
CA GLY A 223 -42.93 6.59 -12.43
C GLY A 223 -42.94 5.20 -11.82
N HIS A 224 -43.65 4.25 -12.45
CA HIS A 224 -43.68 2.86 -12.02
C HIS A 224 -42.30 2.21 -11.97
N MET A 225 -41.44 2.47 -12.96
CA MET A 225 -40.09 1.90 -13.02
C MET A 225 -39.22 2.25 -11.82
N LYS A 226 -39.34 3.46 -11.25
CA LYS A 226 -38.49 3.94 -10.16
C LYS A 226 -39.18 3.93 -8.79
N PHE A 227 -40.50 4.13 -8.74
CA PHE A 227 -41.25 4.39 -7.50
C PHE A 227 -42.41 3.41 -7.23
N GLY A 228 -42.72 2.49 -8.15
CA GLY A 228 -43.89 1.62 -8.00
C GLY A 228 -45.20 2.41 -8.16
N SER A 229 -46.22 2.15 -7.34
CA SER A 229 -47.52 2.81 -7.42
C SER A 229 -47.62 4.17 -6.70
N ASN A 230 -46.58 4.60 -5.95
CA ASN A 230 -46.64 5.81 -5.11
C ASN A 230 -46.04 7.07 -5.79
N PHE A 231 -46.57 7.48 -6.93
CA PHE A 231 -46.18 8.71 -7.63
C PHE A 231 -47.42 9.40 -8.24
N GLU A 232 -47.28 10.68 -8.63
CA GLU A 232 -48.36 11.45 -9.27
C GLU A 232 -47.86 12.26 -10.48
N ILE A 233 -48.77 12.62 -11.39
CA ILE A 233 -48.47 13.44 -12.57
C ILE A 233 -48.79 14.92 -12.33
N PHE A 234 -47.80 15.78 -12.56
CA PHE A 234 -47.93 17.23 -12.55
C PHE A 234 -48.51 17.73 -13.87
N ASN A 235 -49.71 18.29 -13.82
CA ASN A 235 -50.42 18.80 -14.99
C ASN A 235 -49.96 20.22 -15.37
N THR A 236 -49.91 20.57 -16.66
CA THR A 236 -49.54 21.93 -17.08
C THR A 236 -50.52 23.01 -16.67
N PHE A 237 -51.78 22.69 -16.39
CA PHE A 237 -52.73 23.62 -15.79
C PHE A 237 -52.39 23.93 -14.32
N ASP A 238 -51.60 23.09 -13.62
CA ASP A 238 -51.18 23.36 -12.24
C ASP A 238 -50.15 24.49 -12.11
N TYR A 239 -49.64 24.98 -13.24
CA TYR A 239 -48.90 26.24 -13.26
C TYR A 239 -49.78 27.45 -12.91
N ASN A 240 -51.10 27.33 -13.05
CA ASN A 240 -52.06 28.38 -12.65
C ASN A 240 -52.29 28.44 -11.13
N LEU A 241 -51.90 27.38 -10.40
CA LEU A 241 -51.96 27.35 -8.94
C LEU A 241 -50.78 28.15 -8.35
N ASN A 242 -50.96 28.73 -7.16
CA ASN A 242 -49.84 29.31 -6.43
C ASN A 242 -49.00 28.22 -5.72
N LEU A 243 -47.81 28.59 -5.23
CA LEU A 243 -46.88 27.63 -4.63
C LEU A 243 -47.48 26.88 -3.42
N LYS A 244 -48.25 27.55 -2.57
CA LYS A 244 -48.87 26.93 -1.38
C LYS A 244 -49.92 25.89 -1.78
N GLU A 245 -50.68 26.15 -2.83
CA GLU A 245 -51.68 25.21 -3.38
C GLU A 245 -51.01 23.97 -3.98
N ARG A 246 -49.92 24.14 -4.73
CA ARG A 246 -49.14 23.01 -5.28
C ARG A 246 -48.52 22.14 -4.20
N MET A 247 -47.94 22.76 -3.16
CA MET A 247 -47.39 22.03 -2.02
C MET A 247 -48.44 21.11 -1.38
N ARG A 248 -49.64 21.65 -1.14
CA ARG A 248 -50.72 20.88 -0.52
C ARG A 248 -51.21 19.73 -1.39
N LYS A 249 -51.30 19.94 -2.71
CA LYS A 249 -51.76 18.94 -3.67
C LYS A 249 -50.84 17.72 -3.75
N TYR A 250 -49.53 17.91 -3.63
CA TYR A 250 -48.54 16.87 -3.92
C TYR A 250 -47.71 16.39 -2.72
N MET A 251 -48.01 16.85 -1.50
CA MET A 251 -47.21 16.59 -0.30
C MET A 251 -47.05 15.09 0.04
N ASN A 252 -48.04 14.27 -0.29
CA ASN A 252 -48.10 12.86 0.13
C ASN A 252 -47.52 11.87 -0.90
N TYR A 253 -46.98 12.35 -2.02
CA TYR A 253 -46.39 11.49 -3.05
C TYR A 253 -44.86 11.47 -2.97
N ASP A 254 -44.27 10.28 -3.12
CA ASP A 254 -42.81 10.11 -3.07
C ASP A 254 -42.13 10.80 -4.27
N CYS A 255 -42.80 10.84 -5.41
CA CYS A 255 -42.34 11.48 -6.63
C CYS A 255 -43.49 12.14 -7.40
N ILE A 256 -43.17 13.20 -8.13
CA ILE A 256 -44.10 13.92 -9.00
C ILE A 256 -43.41 14.06 -10.37
N LEU A 257 -44.06 13.60 -11.45
CA LEU A 257 -43.51 13.66 -12.80
C LEU A 257 -44.26 14.65 -13.68
N CYS A 258 -43.54 15.45 -14.45
CA CYS A 258 -44.14 16.40 -15.38
C CYS A 258 -44.85 15.68 -16.54
N GLU A 259 -46.12 15.98 -16.79
CA GLU A 259 -46.90 15.35 -17.87
C GLU A 259 -46.28 15.52 -19.27
N LYS A 260 -45.51 16.60 -19.50
CA LYS A 260 -44.99 16.95 -20.84
C LYS A 260 -43.61 16.42 -21.15
N CYS A 261 -42.75 16.26 -20.15
CA CYS A 261 -41.36 15.84 -20.39
C CYS A 261 -40.93 14.65 -19.52
N SER A 262 -41.84 14.14 -18.69
CA SER A 262 -41.62 12.95 -17.85
C SER A 262 -40.38 13.09 -16.97
N ASN A 263 -40.02 14.32 -16.60
CA ASN A 263 -38.96 14.62 -15.64
C ASN A 263 -39.56 14.89 -14.26
N GLU A 264 -38.78 14.62 -13.23
CA GLU A 264 -39.14 14.94 -11.85
C GLU A 264 -39.35 16.44 -11.66
N ILE A 265 -40.45 16.75 -10.98
CA ILE A 265 -40.74 18.10 -10.51
C ILE A 265 -39.86 18.41 -9.31
N ASP A 266 -39.29 19.61 -9.32
CA ASP A 266 -38.50 20.10 -8.20
C ASP A 266 -39.41 20.32 -6.99
N LYS A 267 -39.22 19.55 -5.91
CA LYS A 267 -40.02 19.67 -4.67
C LYS A 267 -39.72 20.97 -3.89
N GLN A 268 -38.67 21.72 -4.20
CA GLN A 268 -38.41 23.03 -3.60
C GLN A 268 -39.32 24.12 -4.20
N TYR A 269 -39.61 24.03 -5.49
CA TYR A 269 -40.34 25.08 -6.23
C TYR A 269 -41.67 24.61 -6.85
N TYR A 270 -41.96 23.30 -6.77
CA TYR A 270 -43.11 22.62 -7.39
C TYR A 270 -43.30 23.02 -8.85
N ASN A 271 -42.22 22.99 -9.65
CA ASN A 271 -42.23 23.27 -11.08
C ASN A 271 -41.28 22.32 -11.86
N CYS A 272 -41.47 22.22 -13.17
CA CYS A 272 -40.62 21.42 -14.05
C CYS A 272 -39.49 22.27 -14.63
N ASN A 273 -38.26 22.08 -14.16
CA ASN A 273 -37.08 22.81 -14.65
C ASN A 273 -36.86 22.70 -16.18
N ASN A 274 -37.22 21.58 -16.80
CA ASN A 274 -37.01 21.38 -18.24
C ASN A 274 -38.06 22.10 -19.11
N CYS A 275 -39.35 21.89 -18.85
CA CYS A 275 -40.44 22.63 -19.51
C CYS A 275 -40.46 24.12 -19.16
N TYR A 276 -39.97 24.50 -17.97
CA TYR A 276 -39.79 25.90 -17.61
C TYR A 276 -38.67 26.56 -18.42
N ASN A 277 -37.67 25.79 -18.89
CA ASN A 277 -36.53 26.30 -19.66
C ASN A 277 -36.69 26.20 -21.20
N ASN A 278 -37.39 25.18 -21.73
CA ASN A 278 -37.70 25.07 -23.16
C ASN A 278 -39.05 25.73 -23.52
N GLN A 279 -39.01 26.75 -24.38
CA GLN A 279 -40.14 27.61 -24.79
C GLN A 279 -41.27 26.86 -25.51
N MET A 280 -42.22 26.27 -24.79
CA MET A 280 -43.51 25.92 -25.41
C MET A 280 -44.67 25.98 -24.44
N ILE A 281 -45.23 27.19 -24.26
CA ILE A 281 -46.68 27.43 -24.17
C ILE A 281 -46.97 28.83 -24.79
N ILE A 282 -47.54 28.81 -26.01
CA ILE A 282 -48.30 29.87 -26.73
C ILE A 282 -47.54 31.15 -27.16
N ASN A 283 -47.25 31.25 -28.47
CA ASN A 283 -47.12 32.45 -29.34
C ASN A 283 -46.61 33.81 -28.79
N LYS A 284 -45.77 33.85 -27.76
CA LYS A 284 -45.07 35.08 -27.32
C LYS A 284 -43.65 34.79 -26.85
N CYS A 285 -42.73 35.71 -27.11
CA CYS A 285 -41.35 35.67 -26.64
C CYS A 285 -41.29 35.63 -25.10
N LYS A 286 -40.43 34.76 -24.54
CA LYS A 286 -40.33 34.45 -23.11
C LYS A 286 -39.95 35.62 -22.18
N VAL A 287 -39.51 36.75 -22.72
CA VAL A 287 -39.06 37.93 -21.94
C VAL A 287 -40.01 39.12 -22.10
N CYS A 288 -40.77 39.21 -23.19
CA CYS A 288 -41.75 40.27 -23.42
C CYS A 288 -43.15 39.78 -23.08
N PHE A 289 -43.41 39.62 -21.77
CA PHE A 289 -44.78 39.41 -21.29
C PHE A 289 -45.65 40.69 -21.41
N ILE A 290 -45.05 41.82 -21.80
CA ILE A 290 -45.71 43.11 -22.03
C ILE A 290 -45.08 43.77 -23.27
N GLY A 291 -45.79 43.83 -24.40
CA GLY A 291 -45.45 44.68 -25.55
C GLY A 291 -45.02 43.97 -26.84
N ASN A 292 -45.73 44.27 -27.94
CA ASN A 292 -45.42 43.90 -29.31
C ASN A 292 -44.13 44.60 -29.78
N ASN A 293 -43.11 43.87 -30.25
CA ASN A 293 -42.11 44.36 -31.23
C ASN A 293 -41.17 43.23 -31.68
N ASP A 294 -41.01 43.06 -32.99
CA ASP A 294 -40.36 41.92 -33.68
C ASP A 294 -38.81 41.88 -33.62
N ASN A 295 -38.15 42.62 -32.73
CA ASN A 295 -36.67 42.76 -32.71
C ASN A 295 -35.97 42.25 -31.42
N CYS A 296 -36.61 41.37 -30.64
CA CYS A 296 -36.13 40.99 -29.31
C CYS A 296 -34.95 39.99 -29.27
N CYS A 297 -34.76 39.14 -30.29
CA CYS A 297 -33.83 38.00 -30.21
C CYS A 297 -32.34 38.39 -30.21
N SER A 298 -31.95 39.46 -30.91
CA SER A 298 -30.54 39.88 -31.03
C SER A 298 -29.95 40.42 -29.72
N PHE A 299 -30.76 41.06 -28.89
CA PHE A 299 -30.35 41.55 -27.57
C PHE A 299 -30.14 40.40 -26.58
N TYR A 300 -30.97 39.37 -26.65
CA TYR A 300 -30.86 38.19 -25.79
C TYR A 300 -29.67 37.32 -26.19
N GLU A 301 -29.41 37.12 -27.50
CA GLU A 301 -28.21 36.43 -27.99
C GLU A 301 -26.92 37.12 -27.55
N PHE A 302 -26.89 38.47 -27.58
CA PHE A 302 -25.75 39.24 -27.09
C PHE A 302 -25.57 39.12 -25.57
N LYS A 303 -26.67 39.12 -24.81
CA LYS A 303 -26.64 38.90 -23.36
C LYS A 303 -26.17 37.48 -23.01
N GLN A 304 -26.65 36.48 -23.75
CA GLN A 304 -26.26 35.08 -23.59
C GLN A 304 -24.79 34.85 -23.99
N TYR A 305 -24.29 35.57 -25.00
CA TYR A 305 -22.87 35.62 -25.34
C TYR A 305 -22.03 36.19 -24.18
N LEU A 306 -22.43 37.30 -23.56
CA LEU A 306 -21.75 37.89 -22.40
C LEU A 306 -21.75 36.94 -21.18
N GLU A 307 -22.87 36.23 -20.96
CA GLU A 307 -23.01 35.24 -19.89
C GLU A 307 -22.16 34.00 -20.16
N ASN A 308 -22.15 33.47 -21.40
CA ASN A 308 -21.33 32.34 -21.81
C ASN A 308 -19.83 32.68 -21.81
N PHE A 309 -19.47 33.91 -22.17
CA PHE A 309 -18.10 34.41 -22.11
C PHE A 309 -17.62 34.49 -20.65
N SER A 310 -18.45 35.04 -19.76
CA SER A 310 -18.17 35.09 -18.32
C SER A 310 -18.08 33.68 -17.71
N LYS A 311 -18.96 32.77 -18.13
CA LYS A 311 -18.94 31.36 -17.72
C LYS A 311 -17.69 30.64 -18.21
N TRP A 312 -17.28 30.85 -19.45
CA TRP A 312 -16.05 30.28 -20.03
C TRP A 312 -14.78 30.79 -19.33
N ILE A 313 -14.72 32.09 -18.98
CA ILE A 313 -13.64 32.68 -18.16
C ILE A 313 -13.56 31.99 -16.79
N ASN A 314 -14.71 31.72 -16.16
CA ASN A 314 -14.79 31.11 -14.84
C ASN A 314 -14.48 29.60 -14.86
N GLU A 315 -14.97 28.86 -15.86
CA GLU A 315 -14.76 27.41 -16.02
C GLU A 315 -13.31 27.07 -16.40
N ASN A 316 -12.60 27.99 -17.08
CA ASN A 316 -11.20 27.82 -17.43
C ASN A 316 -10.22 28.47 -16.44
N ASN A 317 -10.69 28.89 -15.26
CA ASN A 317 -9.88 29.45 -14.17
C ASN A 317 -8.96 30.63 -14.58
N VAL A 318 -9.36 31.45 -15.58
CA VAL A 318 -8.50 32.52 -16.13
C VAL A 318 -8.15 33.59 -15.08
N PHE A 319 -8.98 33.76 -14.04
CA PHE A 319 -8.71 34.67 -12.92
C PHE A 319 -9.06 34.02 -11.57
N LYS A 320 -8.06 33.83 -10.71
CA LYS A 320 -8.28 33.73 -9.26
C LYS A 320 -7.26 34.57 -8.51
N THR A 321 -7.73 35.65 -7.91
CA THR A 321 -7.11 36.23 -6.71
C THR A 321 -7.90 35.75 -5.49
N SER A 322 -7.21 35.25 -4.45
CA SER A 322 -7.89 34.88 -3.20
C SER A 322 -8.20 36.14 -2.39
N LYS A 323 -9.45 36.61 -2.48
CA LYS A 323 -10.03 37.49 -1.47
C LYS A 323 -10.51 36.62 -0.29
N VAL A 324 -9.91 36.90 0.87
CA VAL A 324 -10.32 36.51 2.24
C VAL A 324 -10.21 35.02 2.61
N GLY A 325 -9.37 34.72 3.62
CA GLY A 325 -9.12 33.38 4.18
C GLY A 325 -7.66 33.21 4.57
N ILE A 326 -7.41 32.47 5.66
CA ILE A 326 -6.12 32.11 6.31
C ILE A 326 -4.90 32.30 5.38
N SER A 327 -3.87 33.00 5.87
CA SER A 327 -2.62 33.23 5.12
C SER A 327 -2.09 31.92 4.55
N ASP A 328 -1.63 31.92 3.30
CA ASP A 328 -1.07 30.71 2.70
C ASP A 328 0.11 30.18 3.52
N TYR A 329 0.87 31.09 4.15
CA TYR A 329 1.97 30.74 5.04
C TYR A 329 1.54 30.22 6.41
N ASP A 330 0.25 30.26 6.76
CA ASP A 330 -0.26 29.62 7.99
C ASP A 330 -0.73 28.19 7.74
N LEU A 331 -1.02 27.83 6.49
CA LEU A 331 -1.34 26.45 6.10
C LEU A 331 -0.05 25.65 5.97
N ASP A 332 -0.07 24.38 6.35
CA ASP A 332 1.04 23.47 6.04
C ASP A 332 1.06 23.07 4.56
N GLU A 333 2.11 22.38 4.14
CA GLU A 333 2.29 21.95 2.75
C GLU A 333 1.10 21.16 2.17
N ASP A 334 0.54 20.22 2.92
CA ASP A 334 -0.53 19.35 2.41
C ASP A 334 -1.83 20.12 2.27
N ASP A 335 -2.14 20.97 3.24
CA ASP A 335 -3.32 21.83 3.18
C ASP A 335 -3.20 22.83 2.02
N ARG A 336 -2.00 23.35 1.74
CA ARG A 336 -1.73 24.17 0.55
C ARG A 336 -1.91 23.38 -0.74
N ARG A 337 -1.37 22.17 -0.85
CA ARG A 337 -1.53 21.29 -2.03
C ARG A 337 -2.99 21.01 -2.30
N VAL A 338 -3.80 20.74 -1.28
CA VAL A 338 -5.25 20.51 -1.43
C VAL A 338 -5.96 21.79 -1.86
N LYS A 339 -5.67 22.93 -1.22
CA LYS A 339 -6.26 24.24 -1.57
C LYS A 339 -5.99 24.63 -3.03
N TYR A 340 -4.80 24.30 -3.54
CA TYR A 340 -4.33 24.75 -4.85
C TYR A 340 -4.22 23.66 -5.92
N LYS A 341 -4.75 22.45 -5.67
CA LYS A 341 -4.66 21.29 -6.57
C LYS A 341 -5.08 21.57 -8.02
N ASN A 342 -6.03 22.49 -8.22
CA ASN A 342 -6.65 22.79 -9.51
C ASN A 342 -6.26 24.19 -10.06
N PHE A 343 -5.17 24.79 -9.60
CA PHE A 343 -4.72 26.13 -10.02
C PHE A 343 -3.51 26.05 -10.93
N ASP A 344 -3.48 26.85 -12.01
CA ASP A 344 -2.36 26.86 -12.97
C ASP A 344 -1.11 27.59 -12.45
N TYR A 345 -1.30 28.58 -11.57
CA TYR A 345 -0.25 29.26 -10.81
C TYR A 345 -0.86 29.99 -9.61
N ILE A 346 -0.02 30.32 -8.63
CA ILE A 346 -0.37 31.10 -7.44
C ILE A 346 0.42 32.40 -7.47
N LEU A 347 -0.26 33.50 -7.20
CA LEU A 347 0.39 34.79 -6.98
C LEU A 347 0.81 34.91 -5.53
N CYS A 348 2.11 35.14 -5.30
CA CYS A 348 2.63 35.37 -3.97
C CYS A 348 2.16 36.72 -3.42
N LYS A 349 1.38 36.74 -2.34
CA LYS A 349 0.91 37.99 -1.72
C LYS A 349 2.01 38.93 -1.20
N LYS A 350 3.24 38.44 -1.00
CA LYS A 350 4.39 39.24 -0.53
C LYS A 350 5.18 39.90 -1.68
N CYS A 351 5.18 39.33 -2.89
CA CYS A 351 6.03 39.83 -3.99
C CYS A 351 5.40 39.79 -5.39
N ASP A 352 4.13 39.41 -5.48
CA ASP A 352 3.33 39.27 -6.70
C ASP A 352 3.90 38.35 -7.79
N ARG A 353 4.96 37.60 -7.47
CA ARG A 353 5.52 36.59 -8.39
C ARG A 353 4.62 35.37 -8.47
N LYS A 354 4.50 34.83 -9.69
CA LYS A 354 3.83 33.57 -9.99
C LYS A 354 4.71 32.40 -9.55
N TYR A 355 4.12 31.40 -8.91
CA TYR A 355 4.77 30.13 -8.57
C TYR A 355 3.74 28.99 -8.62
N HIS A 356 4.20 27.73 -8.68
CA HIS A 356 3.31 26.56 -8.79
C HIS A 356 3.76 25.43 -7.86
N TYR A 357 2.82 24.60 -7.38
CA TYR A 357 3.07 23.55 -6.38
C TYR A 357 3.68 22.25 -6.95
N ASN A 358 3.35 21.91 -8.20
CA ASN A 358 3.68 20.60 -8.77
C ASN A 358 4.82 20.63 -9.80
N TYR A 359 5.29 21.81 -10.20
CA TYR A 359 6.40 21.96 -11.15
C TYR A 359 7.09 23.30 -10.98
N CYS A 360 8.37 23.35 -11.37
CA CYS A 360 9.13 24.61 -11.38
C CYS A 360 8.58 25.51 -12.49
N TYR A 361 8.02 26.67 -12.11
CA TYR A 361 7.50 27.65 -13.08
C TYR A 361 8.59 28.11 -14.04
N GLU A 362 9.83 28.33 -13.58
CA GLU A 362 10.93 28.76 -14.45
C GLU A 362 11.35 27.69 -15.46
N CYS A 363 11.39 26.41 -15.09
CA CYS A 363 11.69 25.32 -16.03
C CYS A 363 10.53 25.06 -17.00
N PHE A 364 9.29 25.29 -16.55
CA PHE A 364 8.12 25.26 -17.42
C PHE A 364 8.18 26.40 -18.45
N ASP A 365 8.55 27.61 -18.02
CA ASP A 365 8.72 28.80 -18.84
C ASP A 365 9.89 28.67 -19.83
N GLU A 366 11.03 28.08 -19.42
CA GLU A 366 12.15 27.73 -20.31
C GLU A 366 11.76 26.70 -21.38
N LYS A 367 11.07 25.61 -21.00
CA LYS A 367 10.62 24.62 -21.97
C LYS A 367 9.60 25.19 -22.95
N ILE A 368 8.73 26.10 -22.51
CA ILE A 368 7.80 26.81 -23.41
C ILE A 368 8.57 27.69 -24.41
N ARG A 369 9.68 28.32 -23.99
CA ARG A 369 10.56 29.11 -24.87
C ARG A 369 11.33 28.29 -25.91
N GLU A 370 11.64 27.02 -25.62
CA GLU A 370 12.26 26.09 -26.59
C GLU A 370 11.29 25.67 -27.73
N PHE A 371 9.97 25.71 -27.51
CA PHE A 371 8.96 25.36 -28.51
C PHE A 371 8.51 26.57 -29.36
N SER A 372 9.36 26.94 -30.33
CA SER A 372 9.06 27.66 -31.59
C SER A 372 8.89 29.20 -31.60
N PRO A 373 9.43 29.91 -32.63
CA PRO A 373 9.29 31.37 -32.85
C PRO A 373 7.86 31.93 -32.96
N LYS A 374 6.83 31.10 -33.11
CA LYS A 374 5.43 31.54 -33.20
C LYS A 374 4.79 31.86 -31.84
N LEU A 375 5.45 31.52 -30.73
CA LEU A 375 5.03 31.99 -29.40
C LEU A 375 5.47 33.43 -29.12
N GLN A 376 6.43 33.99 -29.88
CA GLN A 376 6.83 35.38 -29.73
C GLN A 376 5.66 36.33 -30.03
N ASP A 377 4.77 36.00 -30.96
CA ASP A 377 3.55 36.78 -31.25
C ASP A 377 2.51 36.64 -30.13
N TYR A 378 2.46 35.49 -29.47
CA TYR A 378 1.57 35.21 -28.34
C TYR A 378 2.06 35.87 -27.05
N GLU A 379 3.37 35.85 -26.78
CA GLU A 379 4.02 36.57 -25.68
C GLU A 379 4.05 38.08 -25.94
N ASN A 380 4.23 38.55 -27.18
CA ASN A 380 4.10 39.98 -27.53
C ASN A 380 2.64 40.45 -27.38
N PHE A 381 1.66 39.60 -27.65
CA PHE A 381 0.24 39.84 -27.36
C PHE A 381 -0.01 39.85 -25.84
N TYR A 382 0.48 38.87 -25.09
CA TYR A 382 0.33 38.79 -23.63
C TYR A 382 1.06 39.93 -22.89
N PHE A 383 2.27 40.30 -23.31
CA PHE A 383 3.09 41.37 -22.75
C PHE A 383 2.55 42.75 -23.12
N LYS A 384 1.96 42.93 -24.31
CA LYS A 384 1.18 44.14 -24.68
C LYS A 384 -0.12 44.25 -23.86
N VAL A 385 -0.79 43.15 -23.58
CA VAL A 385 -2.00 43.10 -22.73
C VAL A 385 -1.67 43.37 -21.25
N TYR A 386 -0.53 42.89 -20.75
CA TYR A 386 -0.09 43.09 -19.36
C TYR A 386 0.46 44.52 -19.11
N LYS A 387 1.20 45.11 -20.06
CA LYS A 387 1.71 46.49 -19.93
C LYS A 387 0.65 47.57 -20.22
N LYS A 388 -0.48 47.20 -20.83
CA LYS A 388 -1.70 48.02 -20.99
C LYS A 388 -2.71 47.81 -19.85
N GLU A 389 -2.28 47.27 -18.70
CA GLU A 389 -3.13 47.10 -17.51
C GLU A 389 -3.65 48.42 -16.90
N THR A 390 -3.12 49.59 -17.27
CA THR A 390 -3.58 50.88 -16.73
C THR A 390 -4.43 51.72 -17.69
N ASN A 391 -4.26 51.62 -19.02
CA ASN A 391 -5.05 52.40 -19.99
C ASN A 391 -6.10 51.58 -20.75
N GLU A 392 -5.80 50.36 -21.23
CA GLU A 392 -6.85 49.58 -21.93
C GLU A 392 -7.75 48.82 -20.99
N LEU A 393 -7.35 48.56 -19.75
CA LEU A 393 -8.29 48.05 -18.74
C LEU A 393 -9.31 49.14 -18.33
N ARG A 394 -8.92 50.41 -18.47
CA ARG A 394 -9.79 51.58 -18.37
C ARG A 394 -10.61 51.75 -19.64
N GLU A 395 -10.05 51.55 -20.84
CA GLU A 395 -10.81 51.57 -22.11
C GLU A 395 -11.70 50.34 -22.31
N LEU A 396 -11.43 49.17 -21.71
CA LEU A 396 -12.27 47.96 -21.77
C LEU A 396 -13.40 48.03 -20.75
N LYS A 397 -13.16 48.64 -19.59
CA LYS A 397 -14.22 49.00 -18.63
C LYS A 397 -15.00 50.23 -19.07
N GLU A 398 -14.37 51.19 -19.74
CA GLU A 398 -15.04 52.29 -20.44
C GLU A 398 -15.74 51.76 -21.70
N LEU A 399 -15.26 50.75 -22.43
CA LEU A 399 -16.01 50.09 -23.53
C LEU A 399 -17.17 49.29 -22.96
N GLN A 400 -17.02 48.65 -21.81
CA GLN A 400 -18.11 47.97 -21.12
C GLN A 400 -19.12 48.99 -20.58
N SER A 401 -18.68 50.14 -20.07
CA SER A 401 -19.52 51.27 -19.66
C SER A 401 -20.18 51.94 -20.86
N ILE A 402 -19.44 52.19 -21.95
CA ILE A 402 -19.89 52.76 -23.22
C ILE A 402 -20.86 51.80 -23.89
N LEU A 403 -20.69 50.47 -23.83
CA LEU A 403 -21.64 49.48 -24.36
C LEU A 403 -22.89 49.36 -23.46
N ILE A 404 -22.75 49.60 -22.16
CA ILE A 404 -23.87 49.73 -21.21
C ILE A 404 -24.59 51.09 -21.37
N ASP A 405 -23.90 52.15 -21.78
CA ASP A 405 -24.44 53.48 -22.04
C ASP A 405 -25.03 53.58 -23.46
N TYR A 406 -24.45 52.89 -24.45
CA TYR A 406 -24.99 52.68 -25.80
C TYR A 406 -26.28 51.86 -25.79
N LYS A 407 -26.52 51.08 -24.72
CA LYS A 407 -27.81 50.44 -24.42
C LYS A 407 -28.96 51.45 -24.37
N ASN A 408 -28.67 52.73 -24.11
CA ASN A 408 -29.66 53.81 -24.05
C ASN A 408 -29.77 54.63 -25.35
N ILE A 409 -28.82 54.53 -26.29
CA ILE A 409 -28.78 55.35 -27.53
C ILE A 409 -29.22 54.55 -28.77
N TYR A 410 -29.10 53.22 -28.78
CA TYR A 410 -29.21 52.41 -29.99
C TYR A 410 -30.61 51.85 -30.30
N PHE A 411 -31.67 52.64 -30.11
CA PHE A 411 -33.01 52.30 -30.61
C PHE A 411 -33.36 52.91 -31.97
N LYS A 412 -32.36 53.42 -32.71
CA LYS A 412 -32.48 53.77 -34.13
C LYS A 412 -31.16 53.49 -34.84
N LEU A 413 -31.08 52.39 -35.58
CA LEU A 413 -30.46 52.25 -36.91
C LEU A 413 -30.24 50.76 -37.21
N ASN A 414 -30.93 50.31 -38.24
CA ASN A 414 -31.02 48.92 -38.65
C ASN A 414 -30.11 48.71 -39.86
N SER A 415 -28.89 48.14 -39.67
CA SER A 415 -28.07 47.56 -40.77
C SER A 415 -26.73 46.90 -40.40
N ASN A 416 -26.20 46.97 -39.17
CA ASN A 416 -24.85 46.44 -38.85
C ASN A 416 -24.80 45.09 -38.09
N LEU A 417 -25.67 44.14 -38.46
CA LEU A 417 -25.69 42.76 -37.91
C LEU A 417 -24.47 41.88 -38.31
N GLY A 418 -23.63 42.34 -39.25
CA GLY A 418 -22.46 41.58 -39.74
C GLY A 418 -21.24 41.60 -38.81
N ILE A 419 -21.04 42.69 -38.05
CA ILE A 419 -19.85 42.86 -37.19
C ILE A 419 -19.91 41.89 -35.99
N PHE A 420 -21.09 41.67 -35.41
CA PHE A 420 -21.26 40.75 -34.28
C PHE A 420 -20.99 39.29 -34.64
N LYS A 421 -21.41 38.84 -35.84
CA LYS A 421 -21.10 37.48 -36.33
C LYS A 421 -19.59 37.28 -36.54
N GLN A 422 -18.90 38.30 -37.04
CA GLN A 422 -17.44 38.24 -37.21
C GLN A 422 -16.68 38.19 -35.87
N ILE A 423 -17.17 38.90 -34.85
CA ILE A 423 -16.61 38.86 -33.49
C ILE A 423 -16.81 37.46 -32.86
N ILE A 424 -18.00 36.89 -32.97
CA ILE A 424 -18.31 35.53 -32.48
C ILE A 424 -17.42 34.48 -33.16
N GLN A 425 -17.24 34.58 -34.48
CA GLN A 425 -16.42 33.65 -35.26
C GLN A 425 -14.93 33.75 -34.89
N LYS A 426 -14.39 34.96 -34.71
CA LYS A 426 -13.02 35.15 -34.21
C LYS A 426 -12.84 34.55 -32.82
N PHE A 427 -13.85 34.69 -31.95
CA PHE A 427 -13.81 34.17 -30.60
C PHE A 427 -13.83 32.64 -30.53
N GLU A 428 -14.72 31.98 -31.29
CA GLU A 428 -14.76 30.51 -31.35
C GLU A 428 -13.47 29.91 -31.94
N ASN A 429 -12.84 30.58 -32.90
CA ASN A 429 -11.52 30.19 -33.41
C ASN A 429 -10.43 30.30 -32.32
N THR A 430 -10.45 31.35 -31.50
CA THR A 430 -9.53 31.50 -30.37
C THR A 430 -9.78 30.44 -29.29
N LYS A 431 -11.03 30.11 -28.98
CA LYS A 431 -11.42 29.07 -28.03
C LYS A 431 -10.92 27.68 -28.46
N TYR A 432 -11.08 27.34 -29.73
CA TYR A 432 -10.59 26.07 -30.28
C TYR A 432 -9.05 25.97 -30.25
N TYR A 433 -8.36 27.07 -30.58
CA TYR A 433 -6.91 27.18 -30.48
C TYR A 433 -6.39 27.03 -29.04
N VAL A 434 -7.09 27.59 -28.04
CA VAL A 434 -6.73 27.47 -26.62
C VAL A 434 -6.98 26.06 -26.08
N LEU A 435 -8.07 25.39 -26.48
CA LEU A 435 -8.38 24.01 -26.08
C LEU A 435 -7.34 23.00 -26.61
N ASP A 436 -6.92 23.17 -27.87
CA ASP A 436 -5.88 22.34 -28.49
C ASP A 436 -4.51 22.49 -27.80
N LYS A 437 -4.16 23.72 -27.39
CA LYS A 437 -2.93 23.98 -26.62
C LYS A 437 -3.00 23.51 -25.16
N LYS A 438 -4.19 23.42 -24.56
CA LYS A 438 -4.39 22.90 -23.20
C LYS A 438 -4.02 21.41 -23.10
N ILE A 439 -4.36 20.63 -24.12
CA ILE A 439 -3.98 19.21 -24.23
C ILE A 439 -2.44 19.07 -24.34
N LEU A 440 -1.78 19.96 -25.09
CA LEU A 440 -0.31 19.98 -25.21
C LEU A 440 0.37 20.36 -23.87
N ILE A 441 -0.17 21.34 -23.15
CA ILE A 441 0.31 21.75 -21.82
C ILE A 441 0.07 20.64 -20.78
N ASP A 442 -1.07 19.94 -20.82
CA ASP A 442 -1.36 18.80 -19.95
C ASP A 442 -0.42 17.62 -20.23
N ASN A 443 -0.07 17.36 -21.49
CA ASN A 443 0.95 16.37 -21.84
C ASN A 443 2.35 16.74 -21.30
N ILE A 444 2.72 18.03 -21.27
CA ILE A 444 3.97 18.51 -20.63
C ILE A 444 3.90 18.40 -19.09
N ARG A 445 2.72 18.65 -18.49
CA ARG A 445 2.46 18.54 -17.04
C ARG A 445 2.59 17.11 -16.51
N TYR A 446 2.24 16.09 -17.30
CA TYR A 446 2.25 14.68 -16.87
C TYR A 446 3.46 13.86 -17.34
N ASN A 447 4.16 14.24 -18.43
CA ASN A 447 5.26 13.45 -19.00
C ASN A 447 6.66 14.09 -19.02
N GLY A 448 6.92 15.30 -18.50
CA GLY A 448 8.33 15.71 -18.43
C GLY A 448 8.73 17.08 -17.88
N VAL A 449 9.04 17.13 -16.58
CA VAL A 449 10.16 17.94 -16.04
C VAL A 449 10.82 17.19 -14.86
N HIS A 450 11.54 16.11 -15.12
CA HIS A 450 12.31 15.38 -14.10
C HIS A 450 13.72 15.97 -13.82
N ASN A 451 14.15 17.02 -14.54
CA ASN A 451 15.53 17.54 -14.45
C ASN A 451 15.63 18.96 -13.86
N CYS A 452 14.69 19.39 -13.01
CA CYS A 452 14.87 20.62 -12.25
C CYS A 452 15.58 20.30 -10.91
N TRP A 453 16.82 20.77 -10.75
CA TRP A 453 17.59 20.63 -9.51
C TRP A 453 17.02 21.46 -8.33
N ARG A 454 16.00 22.29 -8.55
CA ARG A 454 15.39 23.11 -7.50
C ARG A 454 14.30 22.33 -6.77
N LYS A 455 14.42 22.24 -5.45
CA LYS A 455 13.43 21.64 -4.54
C LYS A 455 12.07 22.31 -4.78
N LEU A 456 11.04 21.55 -5.19
CA LEU A 456 9.67 22.05 -5.32
C LEU A 456 9.19 22.47 -3.94
N ARG A 457 9.07 23.78 -3.69
CA ARG A 457 8.59 24.32 -2.42
C ARG A 457 7.11 24.67 -2.52
N SER A 458 6.34 24.37 -1.48
CA SER A 458 4.91 24.67 -1.35
C SER A 458 4.63 26.16 -1.06
N TYR A 459 5.61 27.02 -1.25
CA TYR A 459 5.59 28.44 -0.93
C TYR A 459 6.55 29.18 -1.86
N CYS A 460 6.40 30.51 -1.98
CA CYS A 460 7.23 31.31 -2.88
C CYS A 460 8.72 31.27 -2.47
N CYS A 461 9.57 30.60 -3.27
CA CYS A 461 11.02 30.49 -3.01
C CYS A 461 11.68 31.86 -2.88
N ASN A 462 11.35 32.82 -3.76
CA ASN A 462 11.93 34.16 -3.73
C ASN A 462 11.63 34.95 -2.45
N CYS A 463 10.47 34.74 -1.84
CA CYS A 463 10.16 35.36 -0.55
C CYS A 463 10.85 34.61 0.58
N TYR A 464 10.89 33.29 0.51
CA TYR A 464 11.55 32.48 1.53
C TYR A 464 13.06 32.72 1.57
N ASP A 465 13.73 32.76 0.41
CA ASP A 465 15.18 32.93 0.32
C ASP A 465 15.62 34.33 0.78
N ARG A 466 14.76 35.34 0.58
CA ARG A 466 14.97 36.71 1.08
C ARG A 466 14.53 36.93 2.53
N GLU A 467 13.76 36.00 3.11
CA GLU A 467 13.34 36.10 4.50
C GLU A 467 14.55 35.85 5.41
N ILE A 468 14.85 36.79 6.29
CA ILE A 468 16.00 36.70 7.20
C ILE A 468 15.57 36.20 8.59
N ASP A 469 14.29 36.36 8.93
CA ASP A 469 13.74 35.87 10.18
C ASP A 469 13.55 34.35 10.10
N ILE A 470 14.29 33.64 10.95
CA ILE A 470 14.25 32.18 11.08
C ILE A 470 12.85 31.71 11.50
N ILE A 471 12.14 32.48 12.32
CA ILE A 471 10.79 32.16 12.80
C ILE A 471 9.80 32.24 11.63
N GLU A 472 9.83 33.31 10.84
CA GLU A 472 8.99 33.44 9.66
C GLU A 472 9.34 32.41 8.58
N LYS A 473 10.62 32.04 8.41
CA LYS A 473 11.01 30.92 7.53
C LYS A 473 10.34 29.61 7.96
N LYS A 474 10.41 29.25 9.25
CA LYS A 474 9.75 28.05 9.78
C LYS A 474 8.24 28.11 9.58
N ARG A 475 7.61 29.26 9.82
CA ARG A 475 6.18 29.48 9.55
C ARG A 475 5.86 29.23 8.08
N MET A 476 6.62 29.80 7.16
CA MET A 476 6.39 29.61 5.72
C MET A 476 6.52 28.13 5.32
N GLU A 477 7.47 27.41 5.89
CA GLU A 477 7.71 25.99 5.61
C GLU A 477 6.60 25.10 6.20
N PHE A 478 6.43 25.14 7.52
CA PHE A 478 5.58 24.20 8.24
C PHE A 478 4.15 24.67 8.47
N GLY A 479 3.91 25.98 8.45
CA GLY A 479 2.61 26.58 8.79
C GLY A 479 2.46 26.89 10.27
N LYS A 480 1.28 27.34 10.66
CA LYS A 480 0.94 27.73 12.04
C LYS A 480 -0.41 27.15 12.43
N CYS A 481 -0.55 26.73 13.68
CA CYS A 481 -1.81 26.26 14.23
C CYS A 481 -2.78 27.44 14.43
N LYS A 482 -4.02 27.32 13.97
CA LYS A 482 -5.08 28.32 14.11
C LYS A 482 -5.66 28.38 15.53
N GLU A 483 -5.52 27.30 16.30
CA GLU A 483 -6.07 27.21 17.65
C GLU A 483 -5.09 27.75 18.70
N CYS A 484 -3.84 27.23 18.72
CA CYS A 484 -2.85 27.65 19.71
C CYS A 484 -1.86 28.71 19.21
N LEU A 485 -1.96 29.09 17.94
CA LEU A 485 -1.13 30.12 17.30
C LEU A 485 0.38 29.84 17.26
N LYS A 486 0.81 28.62 17.60
CA LYS A 486 2.20 28.16 17.49
C LYS A 486 2.52 27.70 16.07
N ILE A 487 3.75 27.97 15.63
CA ILE A 487 4.30 27.44 14.38
C ILE A 487 4.50 25.93 14.57
N HIS A 488 4.16 25.14 13.55
CA HIS A 488 4.37 23.70 13.59
C HIS A 488 5.87 23.40 13.61
N GLU A 489 6.29 22.41 14.40
CA GLU A 489 7.70 22.03 14.50
C GLU A 489 8.20 21.32 13.24
N ASP A 490 7.29 20.63 12.56
CA ASP A 490 7.51 19.83 11.37
C ASP A 490 6.20 19.70 10.54
N LEU A 491 6.18 18.75 9.60
CA LEU A 491 5.05 18.49 8.71
C LEU A 491 3.89 17.70 9.35
N ASP A 492 4.06 17.21 10.58
CA ASP A 492 3.06 16.40 11.31
C ASP A 492 1.95 17.28 11.94
N GLY A 493 2.07 18.60 11.83
CA GLY A 493 1.07 19.55 12.29
C GLY A 493 1.14 19.82 13.80
N CYS A 494 0.01 20.20 14.41
CA CYS A 494 0.00 20.68 15.79
C CYS A 494 -0.20 19.54 16.81
N LEU A 495 0.90 18.95 17.27
CA LEU A 495 0.88 17.91 18.31
C LEU A 495 0.19 18.37 19.60
N SER A 496 0.34 19.65 19.98
CA SER A 496 -0.24 20.19 21.23
C SER A 496 -1.77 20.34 21.21
N CYS A 497 -2.38 20.45 20.03
CA CYS A 497 -3.85 20.55 19.90
C CYS A 497 -4.50 19.19 19.63
N ASN A 498 -3.76 18.19 19.14
CA ASN A 498 -4.27 16.85 18.84
C ASN A 498 -5.06 16.23 20.01
N PRO A 499 -4.60 16.26 21.29
CA PRO A 499 -5.37 15.74 22.42
C PRO A 499 -6.79 16.32 22.53
N LYS A 500 -6.95 17.63 22.28
CA LYS A 500 -8.27 18.28 22.29
C LYS A 500 -9.14 17.85 21.12
N HIS A 501 -8.55 17.55 19.97
CA HIS A 501 -9.26 17.01 18.82
C HIS A 501 -9.74 15.58 19.09
N PHE A 502 -8.88 14.72 19.65
CA PHE A 502 -9.26 13.36 20.04
C PHE A 502 -10.35 13.35 21.10
N GLN A 503 -10.26 14.22 22.11
CA GLN A 503 -11.27 14.30 23.16
C GLN A 503 -12.67 14.62 22.62
N ARG A 504 -12.78 15.40 21.53
CA ARG A 504 -14.06 15.67 20.84
C ARG A 504 -14.59 14.48 20.03
N ASP A 505 -13.75 13.49 19.79
CA ASP A 505 -14.07 12.28 19.01
C ASP A 505 -14.30 11.04 19.89
N PHE A 506 -14.06 11.10 21.21
CA PHE A 506 -14.21 9.95 22.11
C PHE A 506 -15.63 9.37 22.12
N ASP A 507 -16.67 10.20 22.01
CA ASP A 507 -18.06 9.72 21.94
C ASP A 507 -18.43 9.11 20.58
N LYS A 508 -17.53 9.15 19.59
CA LYS A 508 -17.79 8.67 18.22
C LYS A 508 -17.41 7.20 18.01
N TRP A 509 -16.73 6.58 18.98
CA TRP A 509 -16.31 5.19 18.90
C TRP A 509 -16.27 4.55 20.29
N THR A 510 -16.40 3.23 20.34
CA THR A 510 -16.17 2.43 21.56
C THR A 510 -15.81 1.02 21.16
N SER A 511 -14.93 0.39 21.94
CA SER A 511 -14.60 -1.04 21.83
C SER A 511 -15.59 -1.95 22.58
N ARG A 512 -16.59 -1.35 23.26
CA ARG A 512 -17.48 -2.00 24.25
C ARG A 512 -16.73 -2.54 25.47
N ASN A 513 -15.47 -2.16 25.65
CA ASN A 513 -14.65 -2.50 26.81
C ASN A 513 -14.00 -1.23 27.35
N GLU A 514 -14.41 -0.82 28.56
CA GLU A 514 -13.96 0.42 29.18
C GLU A 514 -12.44 0.45 29.43
N VAL A 515 -11.80 -0.72 29.61
CA VAL A 515 -10.36 -0.81 29.85
C VAL A 515 -9.57 -0.53 28.56
N ILE A 516 -10.02 -1.08 27.42
CA ILE A 516 -9.43 -0.77 26.12
C ILE A 516 -9.69 0.69 25.74
N ASP A 517 -10.93 1.15 25.92
CA ASP A 517 -11.31 2.53 25.59
C ASP A 517 -10.44 3.51 26.37
N LYS A 518 -10.27 3.30 27.67
CA LYS A 518 -9.40 4.10 28.52
C LYS A 518 -7.94 4.03 28.08
N LEU A 519 -7.41 2.84 27.75
CA LEU A 519 -6.03 2.68 27.27
C LEU A 519 -5.77 3.50 26.00
N ILE A 520 -6.70 3.45 25.04
CA ILE A 520 -6.60 4.21 23.78
C ILE A 520 -6.77 5.71 24.05
N GLN A 521 -7.70 6.12 24.90
CA GLN A 521 -7.91 7.52 25.27
C GLN A 521 -6.69 8.11 25.98
N ASP A 522 -6.12 7.42 26.98
CA ASP A 522 -4.92 7.85 27.70
C ASP A 522 -3.71 8.00 26.73
N ASN A 523 -3.60 7.08 25.76
CA ASN A 523 -2.61 7.17 24.70
C ASN A 523 -2.81 8.43 23.83
N GLN A 524 -4.04 8.70 23.39
CA GLN A 524 -4.40 9.82 22.51
C GLN A 524 -4.37 11.20 23.22
N LEU A 525 -4.55 11.24 24.54
CA LEU A 525 -4.42 12.45 25.34
C LEU A 525 -2.96 12.86 25.59
N SER A 526 -2.04 11.91 25.49
CA SER A 526 -0.61 12.17 25.61
C SER A 526 -0.08 12.86 24.35
N VAL A 527 0.69 13.94 24.50
CA VAL A 527 1.38 14.58 23.36
C VAL A 527 2.51 13.66 22.88
N ARG A 528 2.23 12.85 21.85
CA ARG A 528 3.19 11.93 21.24
C ARG A 528 3.20 12.05 19.71
N ARG A 529 4.38 11.90 19.10
CA ARG A 529 4.55 11.91 17.63
C ARG A 529 4.29 10.54 17.01
N TYR A 530 4.64 9.47 17.72
CA TYR A 530 4.56 8.08 17.25
C TYR A 530 3.82 7.21 18.28
N GLY A 531 3.44 6.00 17.88
CA GLY A 531 2.70 5.08 18.76
C GLY A 531 1.30 5.59 19.09
N LEU A 532 0.62 6.22 18.13
CA LEU A 532 -0.79 6.58 18.28
C LEU A 532 -1.63 5.31 18.08
N LEU A 533 -2.39 4.93 19.11
CA LEU A 533 -3.32 3.82 19.08
C LEU A 533 -4.70 4.30 18.65
N GLU A 534 -5.35 3.50 17.80
CA GLU A 534 -6.73 3.72 17.37
C GLU A 534 -7.60 2.52 17.72
N TRP A 535 -8.87 2.77 18.06
CA TRP A 535 -9.89 1.74 17.90
C TRP A 535 -10.26 1.67 16.43
N ILE A 536 -10.09 0.51 15.82
CA ILE A 536 -10.31 0.32 14.38
C ILE A 536 -11.49 -0.65 14.21
N PRO A 537 -12.65 -0.17 13.75
CA PRO A 537 -13.79 -1.03 13.45
C PRO A 537 -13.40 -2.13 12.45
N TYR A 538 -13.80 -3.37 12.73
CA TYR A 538 -13.35 -4.54 11.96
C TYR A 538 -13.82 -4.50 10.49
N ASP A 539 -14.93 -3.83 10.20
CA ASP A 539 -15.47 -3.61 8.86
C ASP A 539 -14.60 -2.69 7.97
N LYS A 540 -13.56 -2.07 8.54
CA LYS A 540 -12.53 -1.32 7.80
C LYS A 540 -11.46 -2.21 7.18
N PHE A 541 -11.47 -3.51 7.49
CA PHE A 541 -10.54 -4.48 6.94
C PHE A 541 -11.18 -5.27 5.81
N ILE A 542 -10.50 -5.30 4.66
CA ILE A 542 -10.88 -6.12 3.51
C ILE A 542 -9.73 -7.04 3.11
N ASN A 543 -10.00 -8.08 2.32
CA ASN A 543 -9.01 -9.06 1.87
C ASN A 543 -8.25 -9.70 3.04
N ILE A 544 -8.97 -10.15 4.06
CA ILE A 544 -8.40 -10.80 5.25
C ILE A 544 -7.93 -12.21 4.87
N ASN A 545 -6.62 -12.47 4.95
CA ASN A 545 -6.02 -13.76 4.61
C ASN A 545 -5.22 -14.31 5.80
N TYR A 546 -5.40 -15.59 6.12
CA TYR A 546 -4.65 -16.27 7.18
C TYR A 546 -3.15 -16.34 6.85
N ILE A 547 -2.30 -16.09 7.85
CA ILE A 547 -0.83 -16.18 7.75
C ILE A 547 -0.31 -17.35 8.58
N ALA A 548 -0.64 -17.37 9.86
CA ALA A 548 -0.07 -18.33 10.81
C ALA A 548 -0.91 -18.44 12.09
N GLU A 549 -0.71 -19.53 12.82
CA GLU A 549 -1.30 -19.77 14.14
C GLU A 549 -0.17 -20.18 15.09
N GLY A 550 -0.12 -19.50 16.23
CA GLY A 550 0.76 -19.83 17.35
C GLY A 550 -0.05 -20.33 18.54
N GLY A 551 0.62 -20.58 19.67
CA GLY A 551 -0.03 -21.08 20.88
C GLY A 551 -1.06 -20.12 21.48
N PHE A 552 -0.91 -18.81 21.24
CA PHE A 552 -1.72 -17.77 21.89
C PHE A 552 -2.56 -16.94 20.91
N ALA A 553 -2.29 -17.03 19.60
CA ALA A 553 -2.89 -16.12 18.63
C ALA A 553 -2.91 -16.69 17.21
N LYS A 554 -3.85 -16.20 16.40
CA LYS A 554 -3.90 -16.36 14.95
C LYS A 554 -3.54 -15.04 14.28
N VAL A 555 -2.72 -15.08 13.24
CA VAL A 555 -2.28 -13.91 12.50
C VAL A 555 -2.85 -13.94 11.09
N TYR A 556 -3.41 -12.81 10.66
CA TYR A 556 -3.96 -12.59 9.33
C TYR A 556 -3.31 -11.35 8.70
N SER A 557 -3.22 -11.30 7.37
CA SER A 557 -3.00 -10.04 6.66
C SER A 557 -4.35 -9.44 6.29
N ALA A 558 -4.47 -8.12 6.26
CA ALA A 558 -5.65 -7.44 5.75
C ALA A 558 -5.30 -6.07 5.16
N LEU A 559 -6.17 -5.56 4.29
CA LEU A 559 -6.09 -4.21 3.78
C LEU A 559 -6.99 -3.29 4.63
N TRP A 560 -6.38 -2.34 5.34
CA TRP A 560 -7.08 -1.31 6.09
C TRP A 560 -7.40 -0.12 5.20
N ILE A 561 -8.67 0.11 4.87
CA ILE A 561 -9.10 1.06 3.82
C ILE A 561 -8.78 2.53 4.14
N ASP A 562 -8.85 2.90 5.42
CA ASP A 562 -8.66 4.28 5.86
C ASP A 562 -7.17 4.58 6.10
N GLY A 563 -6.42 3.59 6.57
CA GLY A 563 -5.04 3.74 7.03
C GLY A 563 -4.90 4.57 8.31
N GLN A 564 -3.66 4.64 8.80
CA GLN A 564 -3.31 5.34 10.03
C GLN A 564 -3.62 6.84 9.95
N ILE A 565 -4.07 7.43 11.06
CA ILE A 565 -4.09 8.90 11.24
C ILE A 565 -2.68 9.46 11.11
N ARG A 566 -2.51 10.42 10.21
CA ARG A 566 -1.25 11.13 10.00
C ARG A 566 -1.21 12.46 10.74
N LYS A 567 -2.21 13.32 10.52
CA LYS A 567 -2.30 14.66 11.16
C LYS A 567 -3.68 15.29 11.08
N TRP A 568 -3.93 16.30 11.90
CA TRP A 568 -5.14 17.11 11.81
C TRP A 568 -5.03 18.17 10.68
N SER A 569 -5.98 18.19 9.74
CA SER A 569 -6.07 19.24 8.72
C SER A 569 -6.89 20.41 9.25
N GLN A 570 -6.27 21.58 9.25
CA GLN A 570 -6.91 22.81 9.69
C GLN A 570 -7.84 23.39 8.61
N LEU A 571 -7.58 23.03 7.34
CA LEU A 571 -8.39 23.38 6.18
C LEU A 571 -9.71 22.59 6.16
N SER A 572 -9.68 21.27 6.35
CA SER A 572 -10.88 20.43 6.31
C SER A 572 -11.53 20.19 7.68
N ASN A 573 -10.87 20.58 8.78
CA ASN A 573 -11.31 20.26 10.15
C ASN A 573 -11.51 18.76 10.38
N SER A 574 -10.57 17.95 9.89
CA SER A 574 -10.66 16.49 9.98
C SER A 574 -9.27 15.86 10.01
N TRP A 575 -9.19 14.63 10.53
CA TRP A 575 -8.00 13.81 10.46
C TRP A 575 -7.66 13.46 9.00
N ARG A 576 -6.40 13.71 8.61
CA ARG A 576 -5.79 13.17 7.39
C ARG A 576 -5.23 11.81 7.70
N ARG A 577 -5.51 10.84 6.84
CA ARG A 577 -5.03 9.46 6.97
C ARG A 577 -4.12 9.10 5.80
N ASN A 578 -3.31 8.06 5.96
CA ASN A 578 -2.42 7.57 4.91
C ASN A 578 -3.16 6.92 3.74
N GLY A 579 -4.45 6.58 3.92
CA GLY A 579 -5.21 5.80 2.95
C GLY A 579 -4.88 4.31 3.05
N SER A 580 -5.41 3.56 2.09
CA SER A 580 -5.37 2.09 2.11
C SER A 580 -3.97 1.52 2.39
N THR A 581 -3.82 0.74 3.45
CA THR A 581 -2.53 0.19 3.90
C THR A 581 -2.68 -1.28 4.30
N THR A 582 -1.72 -2.13 3.92
CA THR A 582 -1.70 -3.54 4.35
C THR A 582 -1.21 -3.63 5.79
N ILE A 583 -1.93 -4.39 6.62
CA ILE A 583 -1.65 -4.58 8.04
C ILE A 583 -1.66 -6.07 8.41
N ALA A 584 -1.09 -6.40 9.56
CA ALA A 584 -1.20 -7.71 10.19
C ALA A 584 -2.19 -7.65 11.36
N LEU A 585 -3.21 -8.52 11.36
CA LEU A 585 -4.16 -8.71 12.45
C LEU A 585 -3.72 -9.90 13.30
N LYS A 586 -3.22 -9.65 14.50
CA LYS A 586 -2.93 -10.70 15.50
C LYS A 586 -4.15 -10.86 16.41
N VAL A 587 -5.02 -11.81 16.07
CA VAL A 587 -6.23 -12.18 16.82
C VAL A 587 -5.85 -13.09 17.98
N LEU A 588 -6.15 -12.69 19.20
CA LEU A 588 -5.77 -13.44 20.40
C LEU A 588 -6.83 -14.47 20.77
N ASN A 589 -6.38 -15.68 21.07
CA ASN A 589 -7.27 -16.76 21.45
C ASN A 589 -7.94 -16.47 22.80
N ASN A 590 -9.24 -16.73 22.92
CA ASN A 590 -10.02 -16.60 24.16
C ASN A 590 -9.92 -15.22 24.84
N SER A 591 -9.83 -14.15 24.05
CA SER A 591 -9.65 -12.78 24.55
C SER A 591 -10.95 -12.07 24.88
N GLU A 592 -12.09 -12.77 24.89
CA GLU A 592 -13.38 -12.24 25.38
C GLU A 592 -13.24 -11.65 26.80
N ASN A 593 -12.43 -12.28 27.65
CA ASN A 593 -11.96 -11.71 28.91
C ASN A 593 -10.51 -11.27 28.76
N ILE A 594 -10.28 -9.96 28.66
CA ILE A 594 -8.95 -9.37 28.53
C ILE A 594 -8.10 -9.76 29.74
N SER A 595 -6.98 -10.44 29.48
CA SER A 595 -5.98 -10.73 30.51
C SER A 595 -5.09 -9.50 30.76
N GLU A 596 -4.52 -9.41 31.97
CA GLU A 596 -3.49 -8.40 32.25
C GLU A 596 -2.27 -8.57 31.32
N ASP A 597 -1.93 -9.82 30.97
CA ASP A 597 -0.86 -10.12 30.03
C ASP A 597 -1.11 -9.48 28.64
N TYR A 598 -2.37 -9.45 28.16
CA TYR A 598 -2.72 -8.76 26.91
C TYR A 598 -2.55 -7.24 27.00
N LEU A 599 -3.04 -6.63 28.08
CA LEU A 599 -2.91 -5.19 28.29
C LEU A 599 -1.45 -4.78 28.41
N ASN A 600 -0.63 -5.62 29.04
CA ASN A 600 0.81 -5.42 29.15
C ASN A 600 1.51 -5.50 27.79
N GLU A 601 1.16 -6.46 26.92
CA GLU A 601 1.68 -6.50 25.55
C GLU A 601 1.43 -5.18 24.82
N ILE A 602 0.21 -4.65 24.90
CA ILE A 602 -0.13 -3.36 24.28
C ILE A 602 0.67 -2.22 24.90
N ARG A 603 0.73 -2.13 26.23
CA ARG A 603 1.42 -1.05 26.95
C ARG A 603 2.90 -1.03 26.61
N PHE A 604 3.58 -2.16 26.71
CA PHE A 604 5.02 -2.27 26.44
C PHE A 604 5.33 -2.01 24.97
N LEU A 605 4.57 -2.61 24.04
CA LEU A 605 4.73 -2.33 22.61
C LEU A 605 4.54 -0.84 22.33
N ASN A 606 3.54 -0.21 22.93
CA ASN A 606 3.24 1.20 22.73
C ASN A 606 4.31 2.15 23.30
N GLU A 607 4.96 1.78 24.42
CA GLU A 607 6.10 2.52 24.97
C GLU A 607 7.26 2.59 23.98
N VAL A 608 7.48 1.51 23.21
CA VAL A 608 8.61 1.43 22.25
C VAL A 608 8.23 1.58 20.78
N SER A 609 6.93 1.62 20.42
CA SER A 609 6.44 1.63 19.03
C SER A 609 6.86 2.85 18.22
N GLY A 610 7.41 3.89 18.86
CA GLY A 610 7.95 5.08 18.20
C GLY A 610 9.43 5.00 17.81
N TYR A 611 10.13 3.94 18.24
CA TYR A 611 11.55 3.77 18.00
C TYR A 611 11.81 2.96 16.71
N MET A 612 12.95 3.24 16.08
CA MET A 612 13.35 2.55 14.85
C MET A 612 13.53 1.04 15.12
N CYS A 613 13.23 0.21 14.12
CA CYS A 613 13.38 -1.24 14.18
C CYS A 613 12.49 -1.94 15.24
N ILE A 614 11.39 -1.30 15.66
CA ILE A 614 10.32 -1.93 16.47
C ILE A 614 9.05 -2.01 15.63
N ILE A 615 8.36 -3.15 15.66
CA ILE A 615 7.06 -3.29 14.97
C ILE A 615 6.08 -2.24 15.48
N LYS A 616 5.38 -1.59 14.56
CA LYS A 616 4.37 -0.59 14.93
C LYS A 616 3.06 -1.27 15.29
N CYS A 617 2.45 -0.81 16.38
CA CYS A 617 1.06 -1.07 16.70
C CYS A 617 0.23 0.14 16.29
N PHE A 618 -0.72 -0.06 15.37
CA PHE A 618 -1.64 0.99 14.94
C PHE A 618 -2.88 1.08 15.83
N GLY A 619 -3.22 0.01 16.54
CA GLY A 619 -4.42 -0.01 17.34
C GLY A 619 -4.97 -1.39 17.63
N ILE A 620 -6.23 -1.40 18.04
CA ILE A 620 -6.96 -2.58 18.49
C ILE A 620 -8.24 -2.69 17.67
N SER A 621 -8.64 -3.92 17.37
CA SER A 621 -9.93 -4.25 16.79
C SER A 621 -10.54 -5.45 17.51
N GLN A 622 -11.78 -5.81 17.17
CA GLN A 622 -12.44 -7.00 17.66
C GLN A 622 -13.08 -7.74 16.49
N ASP A 623 -12.77 -9.03 16.37
CA ASP A 623 -13.43 -9.89 15.38
C ASP A 623 -14.91 -10.08 15.78
N PRO A 624 -15.87 -9.66 14.93
CA PRO A 624 -17.29 -9.75 15.26
C PRO A 624 -17.81 -11.20 15.30
N ILE A 625 -17.07 -12.18 14.79
CA ILE A 625 -17.48 -13.60 14.79
C ILE A 625 -17.05 -14.28 16.09
N SER A 626 -15.76 -14.17 16.43
CA SER A 626 -15.20 -14.84 17.60
C SER A 626 -15.21 -13.99 18.87
N ASN A 627 -15.60 -12.71 18.78
CA ASN A 627 -15.49 -11.68 19.84
C ASN A 627 -14.08 -11.48 20.40
N ASN A 628 -13.07 -12.11 19.79
CA ASN A 628 -11.69 -11.96 20.20
C ASN A 628 -11.15 -10.60 19.77
N TYR A 629 -10.39 -9.98 20.66
CA TYR A 629 -9.62 -8.78 20.35
C TYR A 629 -8.41 -9.12 19.46
N ALA A 630 -8.06 -8.16 18.62
CA ALA A 630 -6.96 -8.27 17.68
C ALA A 630 -6.07 -7.03 17.76
N LEU A 631 -4.75 -7.23 17.73
CA LEU A 631 -3.79 -6.15 17.51
C LEU A 631 -3.66 -5.88 16.01
N VAL A 632 -3.68 -4.60 15.66
CA VAL A 632 -3.47 -4.13 14.29
C VAL A 632 -2.04 -3.67 14.15
N LEU A 633 -1.20 -4.50 13.57
CA LEU A 633 0.26 -4.33 13.51
C LEU A 633 0.74 -3.99 12.10
N GLN A 634 1.96 -3.46 12.01
CA GLN A 634 2.67 -3.32 10.75
C GLN A 634 2.82 -4.68 10.05
N TYR A 635 2.40 -4.75 8.79
CA TYR A 635 2.63 -5.94 7.96
C TYR A 635 4.09 -5.99 7.49
N MET A 636 4.70 -7.17 7.56
CA MET A 636 6.10 -7.40 7.25
C MET A 636 6.21 -8.32 6.04
N GLU A 637 6.48 -7.73 4.87
CA GLU A 637 6.40 -8.43 3.57
C GLU A 637 7.33 -9.64 3.46
N ASN A 638 8.51 -9.57 4.08
CA ASN A 638 9.47 -10.67 4.07
C ASN A 638 9.29 -11.65 5.24
N GLY A 639 8.23 -11.51 6.05
CA GLY A 639 7.94 -12.39 7.17
C GLY A 639 8.99 -12.33 8.29
N ASP A 640 9.13 -13.43 9.01
CA ASP A 640 10.10 -13.57 10.11
C ASP A 640 11.53 -13.85 9.60
N LEU A 641 12.53 -13.52 10.43
CA LEU A 641 13.96 -13.62 10.13
C LEU A 641 14.35 -15.07 9.83
N ARG A 642 13.75 -16.07 10.50
CA ARG A 642 14.05 -17.48 10.22
C ARG A 642 13.71 -17.84 8.77
N LYS A 643 12.47 -17.62 8.36
CA LYS A 643 12.03 -17.90 6.97
C LYS A 643 12.76 -17.02 5.95
N TYR A 644 13.15 -15.82 6.35
CA TYR A 644 13.98 -14.96 5.50
C TYR A 644 15.37 -15.54 5.27
N LEU A 645 16.07 -15.97 6.32
CA LEU A 645 17.40 -16.59 6.20
C LEU A 645 17.34 -17.90 5.42
N GLU A 646 16.33 -18.76 5.64
CA GLU A 646 16.14 -20.00 4.89
C GLU A 646 16.01 -19.75 3.38
N ARG A 647 15.15 -18.79 2.97
CA ARG A 647 14.95 -18.45 1.54
C ARG A 647 16.14 -17.73 0.91
N THR A 648 16.95 -17.04 1.70
CA THR A 648 18.03 -16.18 1.21
C THR A 648 19.42 -16.73 1.48
N ALA A 649 19.55 -17.93 2.05
CA ALA A 649 20.82 -18.51 2.50
C ALA A 649 21.94 -18.44 1.45
N ASN A 650 21.60 -18.67 0.17
CA ASN A 650 22.52 -18.63 -0.98
C ASN A 650 22.73 -17.24 -1.61
N ILE A 651 21.95 -16.23 -1.22
CA ILE A 651 21.86 -14.94 -1.94
C ILE A 651 22.21 -13.76 -1.02
N ILE A 652 21.93 -13.87 0.28
CA ILE A 652 22.12 -12.77 1.23
C ILE A 652 23.60 -12.44 1.41
N LYS A 653 23.94 -11.21 1.00
CA LYS A 653 25.30 -10.68 1.04
C LYS A 653 25.71 -10.31 2.46
N TRP A 654 27.02 -10.21 2.67
CA TRP A 654 27.59 -9.88 3.97
C TRP A 654 27.15 -8.51 4.51
N ASP A 655 27.11 -7.49 3.66
CA ASP A 655 26.65 -6.14 4.02
C ASP A 655 25.18 -6.14 4.48
N GLN A 656 24.34 -6.95 3.83
CA GLN A 656 22.94 -7.14 4.21
C GLN A 656 22.82 -7.84 5.56
N ARG A 657 23.61 -8.91 5.81
CA ARG A 657 23.68 -9.58 7.12
C ARG A 657 24.03 -8.59 8.24
N LEU A 658 25.07 -7.79 8.03
CA LEU A 658 25.50 -6.76 8.98
C LEU A 658 24.45 -5.70 9.24
N ASN A 659 23.72 -5.24 8.21
CA ASN A 659 22.63 -4.29 8.41
C ASN A 659 21.54 -4.89 9.29
N LYS A 660 21.13 -6.15 9.07
CA LYS A 660 20.13 -6.80 9.93
C LYS A 660 20.63 -6.98 11.36
N ILE A 661 21.90 -7.35 11.57
CA ILE A 661 22.52 -7.40 12.91
C ILE A 661 22.46 -6.03 13.59
N TYR A 662 22.81 -4.96 12.87
CA TYR A 662 22.78 -3.60 13.39
C TYR A 662 21.37 -3.18 13.81
N ASP A 663 20.39 -3.43 12.95
CA ASP A 663 18.98 -3.10 13.18
C ASP A 663 18.42 -3.79 14.43
N ILE A 664 18.73 -5.08 14.61
CA ILE A 664 18.29 -5.86 15.78
C ILE A 664 18.97 -5.36 17.06
N CYS A 665 20.26 -5.04 17.02
CA CYS A 665 20.97 -4.44 18.16
C CYS A 665 20.39 -3.08 18.54
N LEU A 666 20.04 -2.25 17.56
CA LEU A 666 19.39 -0.97 17.77
C LEU A 666 18.00 -1.15 18.41
N ALA A 667 17.20 -2.06 17.86
CA ALA A 667 15.88 -2.40 18.38
C ALA A 667 15.95 -2.87 19.85
N LEU A 668 16.85 -3.83 20.17
CA LEU A 668 16.98 -4.33 21.53
C LEU A 668 17.45 -3.22 22.48
N ASN A 669 18.37 -2.37 22.05
CA ASN A 669 18.79 -1.22 22.85
C ASN A 669 17.62 -0.27 23.14
N ASN A 670 16.73 -0.03 22.17
CA ASN A 670 15.54 0.79 22.41
C ASN A 670 14.62 0.16 23.47
N ILE A 671 14.46 -1.16 23.46
CA ILE A 671 13.70 -1.90 24.49
C ILE A 671 14.37 -1.77 25.87
N HIS A 672 15.68 -2.03 25.95
CA HIS A 672 16.43 -2.01 27.21
C HIS A 672 16.55 -0.62 27.84
N VAL A 673 16.62 0.46 27.04
CA VAL A 673 16.60 1.84 27.55
C VAL A 673 15.29 2.16 28.29
N HIS A 674 14.19 1.54 27.89
CA HIS A 674 12.90 1.64 28.59
C HIS A 674 12.80 0.67 29.78
N LYS A 675 13.90 -0.01 30.13
CA LYS A 675 13.97 -1.01 31.21
C LYS A 675 12.98 -2.16 31.00
N LEU A 676 12.74 -2.52 29.74
CA LEU A 676 11.93 -3.68 29.38
C LEU A 676 12.83 -4.87 29.03
N ILE A 677 12.37 -6.08 29.37
CA ILE A 677 13.00 -7.35 29.00
C ILE A 677 12.07 -8.05 28.00
N HIS A 678 12.59 -8.46 26.85
CA HIS A 678 11.80 -9.09 25.78
C HIS A 678 11.39 -10.53 26.15
N LYS A 679 12.31 -11.30 26.77
CA LYS A 679 12.15 -12.67 27.29
C LYS A 679 12.02 -13.79 26.26
N ASP A 680 11.50 -13.50 25.08
CA ASP A 680 11.37 -14.49 24.00
C ASP A 680 11.99 -13.99 22.69
N LEU A 681 13.22 -13.49 22.77
CA LEU A 681 13.94 -12.98 21.60
C LEU A 681 14.51 -14.14 20.79
N HIS A 682 13.95 -14.40 19.62
CA HIS A 682 14.44 -15.41 18.67
C HIS A 682 14.07 -14.98 17.23
N PRO A 683 14.64 -15.60 16.18
CA PRO A 683 14.40 -15.20 14.79
C PRO A 683 12.94 -15.26 14.33
N GLY A 684 12.07 -15.98 15.04
CA GLY A 684 10.62 -16.02 14.75
C GLY A 684 9.87 -14.76 15.22
N ASN A 685 10.44 -14.02 16.17
CA ASN A 685 9.92 -12.75 16.69
C ASN A 685 10.66 -11.53 16.13
N ILE A 686 11.52 -11.75 15.13
CA ILE A 686 12.20 -10.69 14.37
C ILE A 686 11.65 -10.72 12.96
N PHE A 687 11.19 -9.59 12.46
CA PHE A 687 10.51 -9.49 11.17
C PHE A 687 11.29 -8.61 10.20
N ILE A 688 11.19 -8.93 8.92
CA ILE A 688 11.99 -8.33 7.87
C ILE A 688 11.07 -7.57 6.91
N ASP A 689 11.41 -6.31 6.65
CA ASP A 689 10.88 -5.57 5.51
C ASP A 689 11.99 -5.45 4.43
N PRO A 690 11.72 -4.79 3.28
CA PRO A 690 12.72 -4.64 2.23
C PRO A 690 14.02 -3.94 2.66
N THR A 691 13.99 -3.17 3.76
CA THR A 691 15.09 -2.29 4.20
C THR A 691 15.71 -2.75 5.53
N PHE A 692 14.92 -2.94 6.58
CA PHE A 692 15.38 -3.12 7.96
C PHE A 692 14.92 -4.46 8.58
N ALA A 693 15.48 -4.80 9.75
CA ALA A 693 14.91 -5.79 10.67
C ALA A 693 14.15 -5.10 11.81
N TYR A 694 13.11 -5.77 12.31
CA TYR A 694 12.24 -5.25 13.36
C TYR A 694 12.01 -6.30 14.44
N ILE A 695 12.13 -5.94 15.72
CA ILE A 695 11.70 -6.79 16.83
C ILE A 695 10.19 -6.61 17.05
N GLY A 696 9.47 -7.71 17.24
CA GLY A 696 8.06 -7.75 17.57
C GLY A 696 7.72 -8.87 18.56
N ASP A 697 6.42 -9.07 18.77
CA ASP A 697 5.84 -10.00 19.76
C ASP A 697 6.25 -9.71 21.21
N PHE A 698 5.56 -8.74 21.81
CA PHE A 698 5.79 -8.30 23.18
C PHE A 698 4.92 -9.06 24.21
N GLY A 699 4.27 -10.17 23.79
CA GLY A 699 3.32 -10.92 24.62
C GLY A 699 3.90 -11.48 25.92
N LEU A 700 5.23 -11.62 26.01
CA LEU A 700 5.95 -12.10 27.20
C LEU A 700 6.82 -11.02 27.86
N CYS A 701 6.84 -9.80 27.31
CA CYS A 701 7.70 -8.71 27.75
C CYS A 701 7.34 -8.26 29.18
N MET A 702 8.32 -7.74 29.93
CA MET A 702 8.09 -7.24 31.29
C MET A 702 9.08 -6.13 31.71
N PRO A 703 8.73 -5.32 32.73
CA PRO A 703 9.65 -4.37 33.34
C PRO A 703 10.78 -5.07 34.10
N ALA A 704 12.00 -4.53 34.00
CA ALA A 704 13.19 -5.09 34.63
C ALA A 704 13.22 -4.95 36.16
N ASN A 705 12.37 -4.09 36.74
CA ASN A 705 12.30 -3.80 38.17
C ASN A 705 11.11 -4.45 38.89
N GLU A 706 10.30 -5.25 38.19
CA GLU A 706 9.12 -5.90 38.79
C GLU A 706 9.56 -7.02 39.75
N ILE A 707 9.07 -6.98 41.00
CA ILE A 707 9.46 -7.93 42.05
C ILE A 707 8.88 -9.30 41.70
N LEU A 708 9.78 -10.27 41.44
CA LEU A 708 9.48 -11.65 41.05
C LEU A 708 8.73 -12.49 42.10
N SER A 709 8.38 -11.91 43.25
CA SER A 709 7.80 -12.62 44.40
C SER A 709 6.39 -13.16 44.15
N ASN A 710 5.70 -12.71 43.09
CA ASN A 710 4.36 -13.21 42.72
C ASN A 710 4.37 -14.35 41.67
N PHE A 711 5.52 -14.77 41.13
CA PHE A 711 5.59 -15.87 40.18
C PHE A 711 5.85 -17.21 40.88
N ILE A 712 4.84 -17.71 41.60
CA ILE A 712 4.77 -19.11 42.00
C ILE A 712 4.71 -19.95 40.70
N LYS A 713 5.80 -20.67 40.40
CA LYS A 713 5.89 -21.77 39.41
C LYS A 713 5.14 -21.54 38.08
N LYS A 714 5.41 -20.46 37.34
CA LYS A 714 5.03 -20.46 35.90
C LYS A 714 6.07 -21.29 35.14
N ASN A 715 5.59 -22.17 34.26
CA ASN A 715 6.43 -22.94 33.35
C ASN A 715 7.35 -21.98 32.58
N ILE A 716 8.62 -22.34 32.42
CA ILE A 716 9.56 -21.59 31.60
C ILE A 716 9.03 -21.62 30.16
N TYR A 717 9.07 -20.51 29.43
CA TYR A 717 8.59 -20.46 28.04
C TYR A 717 9.69 -19.93 27.13
N GLY A 718 9.87 -20.53 25.95
CA GLY A 718 10.81 -20.03 24.95
C GLY A 718 11.37 -21.11 24.02
N VAL A 719 12.45 -20.76 23.31
CA VAL A 719 13.12 -21.62 22.32
C VAL A 719 14.52 -21.98 22.81
N ILE A 720 14.72 -23.26 23.21
CA ILE A 720 15.92 -23.75 23.92
C ILE A 720 17.25 -23.19 23.39
N PRO A 721 17.56 -23.24 22.07
CA PRO A 721 18.82 -22.69 21.55
C PRO A 721 19.13 -21.22 21.86
N TYR A 722 18.10 -20.38 22.04
CA TYR A 722 18.27 -18.93 22.28
C TYR A 722 18.18 -18.58 23.75
N MET A 723 17.76 -19.51 24.60
CA MET A 723 17.56 -19.24 26.02
C MET A 723 18.89 -19.27 26.77
N ALA A 724 19.11 -18.24 27.59
CA ALA A 724 20.28 -18.19 28.45
C ALA A 724 20.27 -19.34 29.48
N PRO A 725 21.43 -19.89 29.85
CA PRO A 725 21.51 -21.10 30.68
C PRO A 725 20.91 -20.91 32.08
N GLU A 726 20.95 -19.70 32.63
CA GLU A 726 20.29 -19.37 33.89
C GLU A 726 18.75 -19.44 33.79
N ILE A 727 18.19 -19.09 32.63
CA ILE A 727 16.75 -19.16 32.37
C ILE A 727 16.29 -20.60 32.21
N LEU A 728 17.08 -21.44 31.54
CA LEU A 728 16.82 -22.89 31.46
C LEU A 728 16.74 -23.54 32.85
N ARG A 729 17.49 -23.02 33.83
CA ARG A 729 17.45 -23.42 35.25
C ARG A 729 16.25 -22.85 36.02
N GLY A 730 15.41 -22.04 35.39
CA GLY A 730 14.28 -21.37 36.05
C GLY A 730 14.67 -20.13 36.85
N LYS A 731 15.88 -19.57 36.67
CA LYS A 731 16.18 -18.24 37.21
C LYS A 731 15.39 -17.18 36.43
N PRO A 732 15.08 -16.03 37.05
CA PRO A 732 14.38 -14.93 36.40
C PRO A 732 15.06 -14.39 35.15
N HIS A 733 14.24 -13.91 34.19
CA HIS A 733 14.75 -13.16 33.05
C HIS A 733 15.37 -11.82 33.47
N THR A 734 16.40 -11.43 32.74
CA THR A 734 17.15 -10.18 32.93
C THR A 734 17.44 -9.54 31.57
N LEU A 735 17.85 -8.27 31.55
CA LEU A 735 18.34 -7.63 30.32
C LEU A 735 19.51 -8.43 29.71
N ALA A 736 20.39 -9.00 30.55
CA ALA A 736 21.50 -9.85 30.13
C ALA A 736 21.04 -11.19 29.50
N SER A 737 19.84 -11.69 29.83
CA SER A 737 19.28 -12.88 29.17
C SER A 737 18.81 -12.61 27.74
N ASP A 738 18.31 -11.41 27.43
CA ASP A 738 18.04 -11.01 26.05
C ASP A 738 19.34 -10.85 25.24
N VAL A 739 20.41 -10.35 25.87
CA VAL A 739 21.74 -10.21 25.24
C VAL A 739 22.31 -11.57 24.85
N TYR A 740 22.14 -12.60 25.68
CA TYR A 740 22.49 -13.97 25.32
C TYR A 740 21.76 -14.41 24.05
N SER A 741 20.44 -14.20 24.02
CA SER A 741 19.59 -14.55 22.88
C SER A 741 20.07 -13.84 21.60
N LEU A 742 20.41 -12.56 21.72
CA LEU A 742 20.97 -11.76 20.62
C LEU A 742 22.32 -12.29 20.13
N GLY A 743 23.22 -12.72 21.02
CA GLY A 743 24.49 -13.36 20.64
C GLY A 743 24.29 -14.58 19.73
N VAL A 744 23.32 -15.44 20.09
CA VAL A 744 22.95 -16.62 19.29
C VAL A 744 22.35 -16.21 17.94
N ILE A 745 21.47 -15.21 17.91
CA ILE A 745 20.85 -14.68 16.68
C ILE A 745 21.88 -14.07 15.75
N ILE A 746 22.84 -13.31 16.27
CA ILE A 746 23.93 -12.73 15.47
C ILE A 746 24.72 -13.86 14.79
N ASN A 747 25.06 -14.91 15.54
CA ASN A 747 25.77 -16.05 14.97
C ASN A 747 24.94 -16.72 13.87
N GLU A 748 23.64 -16.93 14.07
CA GLU A 748 22.74 -17.51 13.05
C GLU A 748 22.61 -16.64 11.80
N ILE A 749 22.57 -15.31 11.92
CA ILE A 749 22.56 -14.43 10.73
C ILE A 749 23.86 -14.58 9.93
N ILE A 750 24.99 -14.70 10.63
CA ILE A 750 26.31 -14.89 10.01
C ILE A 750 26.39 -16.27 9.36
N THR A 751 25.90 -17.32 10.02
CA THR A 751 26.03 -18.70 9.55
C THR A 751 24.88 -19.18 8.69
N VAL A 752 23.75 -18.46 8.63
CA VAL A 752 22.47 -18.92 8.06
C VAL A 752 22.01 -20.32 8.52
N ILE A 753 22.67 -20.88 9.55
CA ILE A 753 22.46 -22.22 10.07
C ILE A 753 21.79 -22.06 11.44
N PRO A 754 20.57 -22.59 11.61
CA PRO A 754 19.91 -22.58 12.90
C PRO A 754 20.76 -23.26 13.99
N PRO A 755 20.87 -22.66 15.19
CA PRO A 755 21.71 -23.18 16.26
C PRO A 755 21.24 -24.56 16.72
N PHE A 756 22.17 -25.52 16.78
CA PHE A 756 21.93 -26.90 17.20
C PHE A 756 20.96 -27.69 16.31
N ASN A 757 20.84 -27.32 15.03
CA ASN A 757 19.91 -27.96 14.10
C ASN A 757 20.11 -29.46 13.88
N ASN A 758 21.29 -29.99 14.14
CA ASN A 758 21.62 -31.40 13.93
C ASN A 758 21.20 -32.33 15.09
N GLN A 759 20.54 -31.81 16.13
CA GLN A 759 20.17 -32.62 17.30
C GLN A 759 18.77 -32.30 17.86
N PRO A 760 18.16 -33.22 18.64
CA PRO A 760 16.89 -32.93 19.30
C PRO A 760 17.01 -31.78 20.30
N HIS A 761 15.98 -30.93 20.34
CA HIS A 761 15.87 -29.87 21.34
C HIS A 761 15.12 -30.41 22.56
N ASP A 762 15.82 -31.10 23.46
CA ASP A 762 15.24 -31.71 24.66
C ASP A 762 16.08 -31.38 25.91
N HIS A 763 15.85 -32.11 27.00
CA HIS A 763 16.59 -31.96 28.25
C HIS A 763 18.11 -32.13 28.10
N PHE A 764 18.60 -32.97 27.19
CA PHE A 764 20.04 -33.15 26.99
C PHE A 764 20.68 -31.92 26.36
N LEU A 765 19.98 -31.26 25.41
CA LEU A 765 20.48 -30.01 24.86
C LEU A 765 20.54 -28.91 25.93
N ALA A 766 19.49 -28.80 26.76
CA ALA A 766 19.49 -27.84 27.86
C ALA A 766 20.64 -28.11 28.86
N LEU A 767 20.89 -29.38 29.18
CA LEU A 767 22.03 -29.81 30.00
C LEU A 767 23.38 -29.45 29.37
N ASP A 768 23.55 -29.70 28.07
CA ASP A 768 24.77 -29.40 27.34
C ASP A 768 25.03 -27.89 27.28
N ILE A 769 23.99 -27.07 27.09
CA ILE A 769 24.10 -25.60 27.12
C ILE A 769 24.56 -25.10 28.51
N CYS A 770 24.00 -25.65 29.59
CA CYS A 770 24.47 -25.35 30.95
C CYS A 770 25.92 -25.80 31.19
N ARG A 771 26.36 -26.89 30.56
CA ARG A 771 27.76 -27.36 30.61
C ARG A 771 28.72 -26.55 29.71
N GLY A 772 28.22 -25.54 29.02
CA GLY A 772 29.04 -24.62 28.25
C GLY A 772 29.04 -24.85 26.74
N LEU A 773 28.20 -25.75 26.22
CA LEU A 773 28.00 -25.90 24.77
C LEU A 773 27.48 -24.59 24.18
N ARG A 774 28.08 -24.14 23.08
CA ARG A 774 27.66 -22.97 22.29
C ARG A 774 27.62 -23.33 20.80
N PRO A 775 26.85 -22.58 19.99
CA PRO A 775 26.92 -22.70 18.54
C PRO A 775 28.33 -22.45 17.99
N ASN A 776 28.71 -23.15 16.92
CA ASN A 776 29.98 -22.90 16.26
C ASN A 776 29.99 -21.53 15.57
N ILE A 777 31.06 -20.77 15.77
CA ILE A 777 31.30 -19.52 15.05
C ILE A 777 32.22 -19.80 13.87
N ARG A 778 31.82 -19.34 12.68
CA ARG A 778 32.61 -19.48 11.45
C ARG A 778 33.98 -18.84 11.57
N GLU A 779 35.01 -19.53 11.06
CA GLU A 779 36.37 -19.03 11.05
C GLU A 779 36.52 -17.71 10.30
N GLU A 780 35.74 -17.49 9.26
CA GLU A 780 35.80 -16.28 8.44
C GLU A 780 35.24 -15.05 9.18
N THR A 781 34.46 -15.25 10.25
CA THR A 781 33.86 -14.16 11.03
C THR A 781 34.94 -13.22 11.57
N PRO A 782 34.80 -11.88 11.46
CA PRO A 782 35.80 -10.95 11.96
C PRO A 782 36.09 -11.17 13.46
N THR A 783 37.36 -11.17 13.86
CA THR A 783 37.78 -11.53 15.23
C THR A 783 37.04 -10.73 16.30
N SER A 784 36.94 -9.42 16.13
CA SER A 784 36.20 -8.58 17.10
C SER A 784 34.70 -8.86 17.16
N LEU A 785 34.10 -9.37 16.08
CA LEU A 785 32.70 -9.80 16.08
C LEU A 785 32.56 -11.18 16.75
N LYS A 786 33.53 -12.09 16.57
CA LYS A 786 33.59 -13.37 17.31
C LYS A 786 33.67 -13.12 18.81
N GLU A 787 34.54 -12.21 19.24
CA GLU A 787 34.70 -11.83 20.65
C GLU A 787 33.42 -11.22 21.21
N LEU A 788 32.74 -10.36 20.43
CA LEU A 788 31.45 -9.79 20.83
C LEU A 788 30.40 -10.90 21.04
N ILE A 789 30.22 -11.79 20.07
CA ILE A 789 29.31 -12.95 20.18
C ILE A 789 29.65 -13.78 21.42
N LYS A 790 30.95 -14.05 21.65
CA LYS A 790 31.41 -14.83 22.80
C LYS A 790 31.07 -14.18 24.14
N LYS A 791 31.20 -12.85 24.23
CA LYS A 791 30.79 -12.11 25.43
C LYS A 791 29.27 -12.11 25.63
N CYS A 792 28.48 -12.04 24.55
CA CYS A 792 27.02 -12.04 24.64
C CYS A 792 26.48 -13.31 25.28
N TRP A 793 27.05 -14.47 24.98
CA TRP A 793 26.56 -15.77 25.48
C TRP A 793 27.39 -16.35 26.63
N ASP A 794 28.11 -15.50 27.38
CA ASP A 794 28.85 -15.91 28.59
C ASP A 794 27.89 -16.58 29.58
N ALA A 795 28.34 -17.66 30.22
CA ALA A 795 27.58 -18.37 31.23
C ALA A 795 27.22 -17.47 32.44
N ASN A 796 28.09 -16.53 32.82
CA ASN A 796 27.80 -15.51 33.82
C ASN A 796 27.09 -14.30 33.16
N PRO A 797 25.84 -13.99 33.53
CA PRO A 797 25.11 -12.83 32.99
C PRO A 797 25.81 -11.49 33.20
N GLU A 798 26.60 -11.33 34.28
CA GLU A 798 27.31 -10.08 34.59
C GLU A 798 28.47 -9.77 33.64
N ASN A 799 29.01 -10.81 32.96
CA ASN A 799 30.08 -10.64 31.98
C ASN A 799 29.56 -10.23 30.60
N ARG A 800 28.23 -10.28 30.39
CA ARG A 800 27.62 -9.95 29.10
C ARG A 800 27.57 -8.43 28.92
N PRO A 801 27.84 -7.92 27.71
CA PRO A 801 27.82 -6.48 27.45
C PRO A 801 26.40 -5.94 27.55
N ALA A 802 26.25 -4.67 27.91
CA ALA A 802 24.96 -4.00 27.80
C ALA A 802 24.58 -3.81 26.32
N SER A 803 23.28 -3.78 25.99
CA SER A 803 22.79 -3.53 24.61
C SER A 803 23.40 -2.28 23.98
N LYS A 804 23.60 -1.22 24.78
CA LYS A 804 24.20 0.04 24.37
C LYS A 804 25.66 -0.13 23.95
N GLU A 805 26.42 -0.94 24.66
CA GLU A 805 27.82 -1.22 24.35
C GLU A 805 27.94 -2.01 23.05
N MET A 806 27.06 -2.99 22.84
CA MET A 806 27.01 -3.73 21.58
C MET A 806 26.73 -2.82 20.39
N LEU A 807 25.72 -1.95 20.52
CA LEU A 807 25.38 -0.99 19.48
C LEU A 807 26.54 -0.03 19.19
N TYR A 808 27.27 0.41 20.23
CA TYR A 808 28.45 1.24 20.07
C TYR A 808 29.58 0.54 19.32
N VAL A 809 29.92 -0.71 19.70
CA VAL A 809 30.96 -1.51 19.03
C VAL A 809 30.61 -1.73 17.56
N LEU A 810 29.37 -2.15 17.27
CA LEU A 810 28.91 -2.36 15.90
C LEU A 810 28.91 -1.07 15.09
N SER A 811 28.45 0.05 15.65
CA SER A 811 28.43 1.35 14.95
C SER A 811 29.82 1.79 14.52
N ASN A 812 30.81 1.66 15.41
CA ASN A 812 32.18 2.10 15.12
C ASN A 812 32.88 1.22 14.08
N LYS A 813 32.57 -0.08 14.06
CA LYS A 813 33.21 -1.05 13.17
C LYS A 813 32.40 -1.38 11.92
N LEU A 814 31.21 -0.82 11.75
CA LEU A 814 30.31 -1.18 10.65
C LEU A 814 30.93 -1.00 9.27
N SER A 815 31.58 0.14 9.04
CA SER A 815 32.27 0.44 7.77
C SER A 815 33.45 -0.49 7.53
N GLU A 816 34.21 -0.83 8.58
CA GLU A 816 35.31 -1.79 8.51
C GLU A 816 34.79 -3.18 8.12
N TYR A 817 33.76 -3.68 8.82
CA TYR A 817 33.18 -4.99 8.54
C TYR A 817 32.57 -5.07 7.14
N LYS A 818 31.92 -4.01 6.64
CA LYS A 818 31.35 -3.99 5.28
C LYS A 818 32.41 -4.08 4.17
N ASN A 819 33.60 -3.55 4.42
CA ASN A 819 34.69 -3.55 3.46
C ASN A 819 35.53 -4.85 3.49
N MET A 820 35.25 -5.77 4.42
CA MET A 820 35.94 -7.06 4.46
C MET A 820 35.45 -7.98 3.33
N PRO A 821 36.36 -8.57 2.53
CA PRO A 821 36.02 -9.52 1.47
C PRO A 821 35.70 -10.89 2.09
N LEU A 822 34.53 -11.00 2.72
CA LEU A 822 34.04 -12.26 3.27
C LEU A 822 33.49 -13.15 2.15
N LYS A 823 34.26 -14.17 1.77
CA LYS A 823 33.76 -15.28 0.94
C LYS A 823 32.93 -16.23 1.81
N LEU A 824 31.71 -15.81 2.15
CA LEU A 824 30.69 -16.69 2.71
C LEU A 824 30.08 -17.53 1.57
N SER A 825 30.88 -18.39 0.91
CA SER A 825 30.37 -19.30 -0.11
C SER A 825 29.78 -20.52 0.58
N TYR A 826 28.47 -20.54 0.75
CA TYR A 826 27.77 -21.79 1.00
C TYR A 826 27.53 -22.47 -0.34
N ASN A 827 28.20 -23.59 -0.61
CA ASN A 827 27.76 -24.53 -1.63
C ASN A 827 26.66 -25.41 -0.99
N LEU A 828 25.47 -24.84 -0.76
CA LEU A 828 24.35 -25.56 -0.10
C LEU A 828 23.85 -26.76 -0.92
N ASN A 829 24.20 -26.85 -2.20
CA ASN A 829 23.81 -27.97 -3.06
C ASN A 829 24.55 -29.28 -2.71
N GLU A 830 25.57 -29.24 -1.84
CA GLU A 830 26.35 -30.42 -1.42
C GLU A 830 26.31 -30.70 0.10
N SER A 831 25.75 -29.81 0.93
CA SER A 831 25.76 -29.97 2.39
C SER A 831 24.37 -30.23 3.00
N ASN A 832 24.22 -31.34 3.74
CA ASN A 832 23.04 -31.66 4.57
C ASN A 832 22.88 -30.71 5.79
N GLU A 833 23.72 -29.67 5.91
CA GLU A 833 23.82 -28.81 7.10
C GLU A 833 22.61 -27.93 7.36
N LEU A 834 21.72 -27.70 6.38
CA LEU A 834 20.45 -26.99 6.63
C LEU A 834 19.32 -27.90 7.08
N GLN A 835 19.45 -29.23 6.91
CA GLN A 835 18.40 -30.16 7.27
C GLN A 835 18.35 -30.31 8.80
N SER A 836 17.32 -29.72 9.41
CA SER A 836 17.13 -29.82 10.84
C SER A 836 16.72 -31.24 11.24
N HIS A 837 17.28 -31.71 12.35
CA HIS A 837 16.86 -32.93 13.01
C HIS A 837 15.35 -32.89 13.26
N PRO A 838 14.58 -33.97 13.02
CA PRO A 838 13.11 -33.94 13.11
C PRO A 838 12.56 -33.52 14.49
N LEU A 839 13.34 -33.73 15.54
CA LEU A 839 13.03 -33.33 16.92
C LEU A 839 13.65 -31.97 17.34
N ALA A 840 14.28 -31.24 16.41
CA ALA A 840 14.66 -29.86 16.63
C ALA A 840 13.41 -28.97 16.50
N THR A 841 13.21 -28.06 17.44
CA THR A 841 12.04 -27.18 17.46
C THR A 841 12.46 -25.74 17.71
N TYR A 842 12.06 -24.85 16.79
CA TYR A 842 12.37 -23.43 16.83
C TYR A 842 11.15 -22.54 17.12
N MET A 843 10.11 -23.15 17.69
CA MET A 843 8.90 -22.47 18.15
C MET A 843 8.88 -22.44 19.67
N SER A 844 8.44 -21.31 20.23
CA SER A 844 8.33 -21.11 21.67
C SER A 844 7.31 -22.06 22.27
N ARG A 845 7.67 -22.70 23.38
CA ARG A 845 6.85 -23.71 24.06
C ARG A 845 7.10 -23.71 25.57
N PRO A 846 6.20 -24.26 26.39
CA PRO A 846 6.47 -24.44 27.80
C PRO A 846 7.57 -25.51 28.00
N LEU A 847 8.45 -25.24 28.94
CA LEU A 847 9.62 -26.03 29.30
C LEU A 847 9.61 -26.27 30.80
N ASN A 848 9.96 -27.48 31.19
CA ASN A 848 10.10 -27.87 32.59
C ASN A 848 11.32 -28.78 32.71
N PHE A 849 12.45 -28.18 33.07
CA PHE A 849 13.68 -28.91 33.34
C PHE A 849 13.94 -28.90 34.84
N GLN A 850 14.30 -30.06 35.38
CA GLN A 850 14.70 -30.22 36.76
C GLN A 850 16.19 -30.54 36.81
N ASN A 851 16.87 -30.08 37.86
CA ASN A 851 18.24 -30.50 38.20
C ASN A 851 19.31 -30.21 37.13
N LEU A 852 19.21 -29.09 36.39
CA LEU A 852 20.30 -28.64 35.51
C LEU A 852 21.51 -28.12 36.33
N PRO A 853 22.77 -28.34 35.89
CA PRO A 853 23.99 -27.94 36.60
C PRO A 853 24.23 -26.42 36.50
N GLU A 854 25.09 -25.86 37.38
CA GLU A 854 25.39 -24.42 37.32
C GLU A 854 26.07 -24.09 35.99
N PRO A 855 25.71 -22.97 35.32
CA PRO A 855 26.24 -22.65 34.01
C PRO A 855 27.75 -22.41 34.07
N ILE A 856 28.49 -23.06 33.18
CA ILE A 856 29.93 -22.84 33.00
C ILE A 856 30.25 -22.44 31.56
N ASN A 857 31.38 -21.78 31.36
CA ASN A 857 31.96 -21.57 30.03
C ASN A 857 32.87 -22.77 29.71
N CYS A 858 32.68 -23.40 28.56
CA CYS A 858 33.57 -24.44 28.08
C CYS A 858 34.76 -23.79 27.35
N THR A 859 35.98 -24.18 27.74
CA THR A 859 37.24 -23.61 27.24
C THR A 859 37.51 -23.96 25.78
N ASP A 860 37.16 -25.18 25.37
CA ASP A 860 37.25 -25.63 23.99
C ASP A 860 35.95 -26.32 23.52
N GLN A 861 35.30 -25.71 22.54
CA GLN A 861 34.06 -26.25 21.96
C GLN A 861 34.31 -27.49 21.08
N GLN A 862 35.53 -27.70 20.57
CA GLN A 862 35.87 -28.86 19.73
C GLN A 862 35.96 -30.15 20.57
N GLU A 863 36.34 -30.03 21.84
CA GLU A 863 36.47 -31.14 22.79
C GLU A 863 35.20 -31.37 23.63
N PHE A 864 34.11 -30.63 23.36
CA PHE A 864 32.89 -30.73 24.15
C PHE A 864 32.22 -32.12 23.99
N ILE A 865 32.11 -32.85 25.11
CA ILE A 865 31.45 -34.16 25.14
C ILE A 865 29.96 -34.00 25.46
N SER A 866 29.09 -34.33 24.50
CA SER A 866 27.63 -34.28 24.72
C SER A 866 27.18 -35.24 25.81
N SER A 867 26.26 -34.76 26.65
CA SER A 867 25.62 -35.54 27.71
C SER A 867 24.88 -36.77 27.18
N ARG A 868 24.43 -36.74 25.91
CA ARG A 868 23.84 -37.92 25.26
C ARG A 868 24.87 -39.04 25.10
N TYR A 869 26.09 -38.69 24.72
CA TYR A 869 27.18 -39.64 24.55
C TYR A 869 27.59 -40.24 25.89
N THR A 870 27.74 -39.39 26.92
CA THR A 870 28.01 -39.83 28.30
C THR A 870 26.94 -40.81 28.81
N LYS A 871 25.65 -40.54 28.53
CA LYS A 871 24.57 -41.46 28.90
C LYS A 871 24.68 -42.79 28.17
N ARG A 872 24.93 -42.79 26.85
CA ARG A 872 25.08 -44.03 26.06
C ARG A 872 26.18 -44.92 26.61
N ILE A 873 27.33 -44.35 27.00
CA ILE A 873 28.43 -45.07 27.66
C ILE A 873 27.96 -45.66 29.00
N ARG A 874 27.35 -44.85 29.87
CA ARG A 874 26.85 -45.32 31.18
C ARG A 874 25.82 -46.44 31.08
N THR A 875 25.01 -46.45 30.01
CA THR A 875 24.02 -47.50 29.75
C THR A 875 24.57 -48.70 28.97
N GLY A 876 25.87 -48.75 28.67
CA GLY A 876 26.50 -49.84 27.93
C GLY A 876 26.13 -49.90 26.44
N GLN A 877 25.61 -48.81 25.88
CA GLN A 877 25.23 -48.73 24.45
C GLN A 877 26.43 -48.42 23.54
N VAL A 878 27.55 -47.93 24.11
CA VAL A 878 28.82 -47.64 23.42
C VAL A 878 29.97 -47.96 24.39
N ASN A 879 31.06 -48.58 23.91
CA ASN A 879 32.09 -49.19 24.76
C ASN A 879 33.33 -48.34 25.05
N THR A 880 33.56 -47.22 24.34
CA THR A 880 34.80 -46.43 24.52
C THR A 880 34.58 -44.93 24.41
N ILE A 881 35.32 -44.17 25.23
CA ILE A 881 35.66 -42.76 24.99
C ILE A 881 36.97 -42.83 24.21
N TYR A 882 36.98 -42.51 22.91
CA TYR A 882 38.27 -42.26 22.27
C TYR A 882 38.79 -40.92 22.82
N SER A 883 40.02 -40.99 23.36
CA SER A 883 40.86 -39.87 23.79
C SER A 883 41.01 -38.85 22.64
N ASP A 884 41.11 -37.55 22.90
CA ASP A 884 42.23 -36.95 23.62
C ASP A 884 41.82 -35.90 24.68
N GLU A 885 42.45 -36.04 25.86
CA GLU A 885 42.69 -35.10 26.96
C GLU A 885 41.64 -34.04 27.38
N CYS A 886 40.68 -34.40 28.26
CA CYS A 886 40.43 -33.68 29.54
C CYS A 886 39.42 -34.42 30.43
N LEU A 887 39.79 -34.77 31.67
CA LEU A 887 39.03 -35.66 32.56
C LEU A 887 38.37 -34.97 33.77
N ASP A 888 38.18 -33.65 33.76
CA ASP A 888 37.81 -32.91 34.98
C ASP A 888 36.32 -32.60 35.21
N CYS A 889 35.38 -33.23 34.48
CA CYS A 889 33.95 -32.93 34.62
C CYS A 889 33.03 -34.13 34.91
N ILE A 890 33.53 -35.22 35.52
CA ILE A 890 32.63 -36.26 36.04
C ILE A 890 32.11 -35.85 37.42
N ILE A 891 31.02 -35.07 37.44
CA ILE A 891 30.18 -34.99 38.64
C ILE A 891 29.41 -36.32 38.74
N MET A 892 29.73 -37.07 39.80
CA MET A 892 28.94 -38.20 40.27
C MET A 892 27.74 -37.65 41.04
N ASP A 893 26.53 -37.88 40.55
CA ASP A 893 25.32 -37.75 41.36
C ASP A 893 25.40 -38.79 42.49
N LYS A 894 25.28 -38.33 43.75
CA LYS A 894 24.95 -39.19 44.89
C LYS A 894 23.44 -39.11 45.09
N ASP A 895 22.84 -40.29 45.28
CA ASP A 895 21.42 -40.60 45.46
C ASP A 895 20.62 -39.62 46.34
#